data_AF-A0A223VR84-F1
#
_entry.id   AF-A0A223VR84-F1
#
_cell.length_a   1.000
_cell.length_b   1.000
_cell.length_c   1.000
_cell.angle_alpha   90.00
_cell.angle_beta   90.00
_cell.angle_gamma   90.00
#
_symmetry.space_group_name_H-M   'P 1'
#
loop_
_entity.id
_entity.type
_entity.pdbx_description
1 polymer ?
#
loop_
_entity_poly.entity_id
_entity_poly.type
_entity_poly.pdbx_seq_one_letter_code
_entity_poly.pdbx_strand_id
1 'polypeptide(L)'
;MKLDARKQSFFSDSKPACSLRGDWVSFCLVDELGVGTAYGGLSYTIYDSAGQEYKGRLNGEGFAKLQDIYCGPVVLAFDDLYSGEEHPYHWLMVRPTYKLPITELQVRAEQTRFAAADGRRPESNPAQQKANRFYQVDVRDLVRHVAHLPPVAQRSHQPQRHALKMMGDLGFGPPQSSLAGIVLFPNNHTALEVRPLRAFRPILSTDDSFCALNLYQLALMATLSYCNFGQEPSKSPQDQVRFPHDPSVGHLFAEGLSGYQEAWRFDAEQVQRFYPIYEEVPYSQRFEILPFDPSLYPQNRPELRDKQEHPARLHFFDDEHFGTDTQAFITHHEEVILIAVRGTASAADGMRDANAHQIPFTEGVGKVHQGFYQAYRAMRDFVLRYLDQFHSGQRIIICGHSLGGAIALLLAEGLRRTQDRNYNILLYTYGAPRAADAEFTEGASTLVHHRIVNHNDPVPSVPAPWMNTTAKLWIPGAITLFSAPAPGGLLFAAGLVRLGGNPYQHHGEQHHFMPIMLPDGTQSSVLWKPGCESIQEAGCNRALQLHGDMPERDNLLKQLFQANQHFMTASYIPAAWATLRRWQQTQESNGPLVTPREFELLDLALETMREQLRNKRRELARLRPANDRGYEHHDALNSEIDRLHTSRERLATLRWRRLEARDVYGSQAHSAHLQPSLKRWFSHRENRELSQVARIPPALHHGWRRAQTLDIDSIV
;
A
#
# COMPACT_ATOMS: atom_id res chain seq x y z
N MET A 1 75.30 6.39 26.48
CA MET A 1 74.77 6.43 25.10
C MET A 1 74.77 7.88 24.63
N LYS A 2 75.44 8.19 23.52
CA LYS A 2 75.64 9.56 23.00
C LYS A 2 74.31 10.16 22.51
N LEU A 3 74.11 11.46 22.78
CA LEU A 3 72.90 12.24 22.47
C LEU A 3 72.59 12.45 20.97
N ASP A 4 73.45 11.99 20.06
CA ASP A 4 73.32 12.27 18.61
C ASP A 4 72.48 11.27 17.81
N ALA A 5 71.89 10.24 18.45
CA ALA A 5 71.03 9.28 17.75
C ALA A 5 69.65 9.85 17.34
N ARG A 6 69.27 11.06 17.78
CA ARG A 6 67.98 11.70 17.48
C ARG A 6 67.94 12.48 16.15
N LYS A 7 69.05 12.55 15.39
CA LYS A 7 69.14 13.33 14.15
C LYS A 7 69.13 12.51 12.85
N GLN A 8 68.95 11.19 12.91
CA GLN A 8 68.69 10.40 11.71
C GLN A 8 67.21 10.50 11.35
N SER A 9 66.90 10.78 10.07
CA SER A 9 65.53 10.75 9.56
C SER A 9 64.95 9.35 9.79
N PHE A 10 63.91 9.26 10.61
CA PHE A 10 63.26 8.00 10.98
C PHE A 10 62.48 7.35 9.81
N PHE A 11 62.37 8.05 8.66
CA PHE A 11 61.59 7.64 7.51
C PHE A 11 62.49 7.56 6.27
N SER A 12 62.60 6.37 5.67
CA SER A 12 63.00 6.18 4.28
C SER A 12 62.16 5.06 3.69
N ASP A 13 61.93 5.09 2.37
CA ASP A 13 61.12 4.11 1.63
C ASP A 13 61.64 2.66 1.72
N SER A 14 62.80 2.46 2.35
CA SER A 14 63.47 1.16 2.50
C SER A 14 63.41 0.57 3.92
N LYS A 15 62.84 1.28 4.90
CA LYS A 15 62.68 0.81 6.29
C LYS A 15 61.36 1.31 6.88
N PRO A 16 60.23 0.59 6.70
CA PRO A 16 59.05 0.92 7.48
C PRO A 16 59.36 0.74 8.96
N ALA A 17 58.90 1.68 9.79
CA ALA A 17 59.01 1.57 11.24
C ALA A 17 58.47 0.20 11.67
N CYS A 18 59.25 -0.55 12.45
CA CYS A 18 58.80 -1.83 12.97
C CYS A 18 57.59 -1.56 13.87
N SER A 19 56.40 -1.95 13.40
CA SER A 19 55.15 -1.75 14.14
C SER A 19 55.27 -2.47 15.48
N LEU A 20 55.20 -1.72 16.58
CA LEU A 20 55.26 -2.28 17.94
C LEU A 20 54.05 -3.18 18.17
N ARG A 21 54.23 -4.32 18.84
CA ARG A 21 53.16 -5.22 19.29
C ARG A 21 53.05 -5.20 20.81
N GLY A 22 51.90 -5.67 21.31
CA GLY A 22 51.67 -5.89 22.73
C GLY A 22 50.34 -5.32 23.24
N ASP A 23 49.61 -4.60 22.39
CA ASP A 23 48.25 -4.18 22.70
C ASP A 23 47.30 -5.39 22.69
N TRP A 24 46.18 -5.26 23.40
CA TRP A 24 45.08 -6.21 23.35
C TRP A 24 43.76 -5.48 23.11
N VAL A 25 42.76 -6.17 22.59
CA VAL A 25 41.40 -5.65 22.47
C VAL A 25 40.42 -6.76 22.84
N SER A 26 39.34 -6.40 23.53
CA SER A 26 38.23 -7.34 23.75
C SER A 26 36.90 -6.67 23.50
N PHE A 27 35.93 -7.45 23.10
CA PHE A 27 34.59 -6.94 22.83
C PHE A 27 33.54 -8.04 23.01
N CYS A 28 32.29 -7.62 23.20
CA CYS A 28 31.14 -8.50 23.14
C CYS A 28 30.00 -7.88 22.35
N LEU A 29 29.21 -8.73 21.71
CA LEU A 29 27.93 -8.36 21.11
C LEU A 29 26.83 -8.81 22.06
N VAL A 30 25.91 -7.90 22.37
CA VAL A 30 24.77 -8.16 23.25
C VAL A 30 23.49 -7.61 22.63
N ASP A 31 22.35 -8.19 22.99
CA ASP A 31 21.04 -7.63 22.66
C ASP A 31 20.68 -6.45 23.59
N GLU A 32 19.47 -5.90 23.41
CA GLU A 32 18.94 -4.80 24.23
C GLU A 32 18.73 -5.19 25.71
N LEU A 33 18.81 -6.48 26.06
CA LEU A 33 18.75 -6.99 27.43
C LEU A 33 20.14 -7.25 28.03
N GLY A 34 21.21 -7.02 27.24
CA GLY A 34 22.60 -7.25 27.66
C GLY A 34 23.04 -8.71 27.56
N VAL A 35 22.32 -9.54 26.81
CA VAL A 35 22.60 -10.96 26.63
C VAL A 35 23.27 -11.19 25.27
N GLY A 36 24.41 -11.88 25.24
CA GLY A 36 25.20 -12.11 24.03
C GLY A 36 25.03 -13.47 23.36
N THR A 37 24.18 -14.36 23.91
CA THR A 37 24.05 -15.75 23.43
C THR A 37 23.60 -15.86 21.97
N ALA A 38 22.72 -14.95 21.51
CA ALA A 38 22.27 -14.91 20.12
C ALA A 38 23.41 -14.72 19.11
N TYR A 39 24.48 -14.05 19.53
CA TYR A 39 25.66 -13.74 18.71
C TYR A 39 26.78 -14.77 18.87
N GLY A 40 26.57 -15.83 19.66
CA GLY A 40 27.57 -16.85 19.89
C GLY A 40 27.99 -17.57 18.59
N GLY A 41 29.29 -17.82 18.46
CA GLY A 41 29.86 -18.51 17.30
C GLY A 41 29.99 -17.70 16.01
N LEU A 42 29.55 -16.43 16.01
CA LEU A 42 29.71 -15.53 14.85
C LEU A 42 31.19 -15.32 14.53
N SER A 43 31.54 -15.47 13.26
CA SER A 43 32.85 -15.08 12.75
C SER A 43 33.00 -13.56 12.74
N TYR A 44 34.18 -13.07 13.07
CA TYR A 44 34.54 -11.67 12.94
C TYR A 44 35.89 -11.52 12.23
N THR A 45 36.08 -10.35 11.63
CA THR A 45 37.36 -9.92 11.08
C THR A 45 37.78 -8.60 11.74
N ILE A 46 39.04 -8.52 12.14
CA ILE A 46 39.67 -7.31 12.68
C ILE A 46 40.84 -6.92 11.80
N TYR A 47 40.91 -5.63 11.45
CA TYR A 47 42.07 -5.02 10.80
C TYR A 47 42.74 -4.06 11.76
N ASP A 48 44.03 -4.22 12.00
CA ASP A 48 44.77 -3.27 12.83
C ASP A 48 45.38 -2.11 12.04
N SER A 49 46.00 -1.19 12.77
CA SER A 49 46.66 0.01 12.24
C SER A 49 47.82 -0.30 11.28
N ALA A 50 48.38 -1.51 11.31
CA ALA A 50 49.43 -1.97 10.41
C ALA A 50 48.88 -2.73 9.18
N GLY A 51 47.55 -2.84 9.06
CA GLY A 51 46.88 -3.58 7.99
C GLY A 51 46.89 -5.10 8.17
N GLN A 52 47.27 -5.60 9.35
CA GLN A 52 47.20 -7.03 9.65
C GLN A 52 45.74 -7.43 9.88
N GLU A 53 45.32 -8.49 9.20
CA GLU A 53 44.01 -9.09 9.35
C GLU A 53 44.04 -10.20 10.42
N TYR A 54 43.05 -10.18 11.31
CA TYR A 54 42.80 -11.24 12.30
C TYR A 54 41.37 -11.75 12.14
N LYS A 55 41.22 -13.06 11.95
CA LYS A 55 39.92 -13.72 11.92
C LYS A 55 39.72 -14.55 13.18
N GLY A 56 38.51 -14.54 13.70
CA GLY A 56 38.15 -15.34 14.86
C GLY A 56 36.64 -15.57 14.94
N ARG A 57 36.21 -16.22 16.03
CA ARG A 57 34.80 -16.44 16.33
C ARG A 57 34.47 -15.99 17.74
N LEU A 58 33.26 -15.47 17.93
CA LEU A 58 32.72 -15.18 19.26
C LEU A 58 32.48 -16.49 20.02
N ASN A 59 32.73 -16.48 21.33
CA ASN A 59 32.36 -17.61 22.19
C ASN A 59 30.82 -17.71 22.36
N GLY A 60 30.33 -18.67 23.13
CA GLY A 60 28.88 -18.86 23.35
C GLY A 60 28.15 -17.69 24.01
N GLU A 61 28.88 -16.74 24.60
CA GLU A 61 28.32 -15.52 25.22
C GLU A 61 28.48 -14.28 24.34
N GLY A 62 28.88 -14.44 23.07
CA GLY A 62 29.08 -13.33 22.15
C GLY A 62 30.35 -12.52 22.41
N PHE A 63 31.34 -13.07 23.13
CA PHE A 63 32.58 -12.40 23.53
C PHE A 63 33.80 -12.87 22.73
N ALA A 64 34.75 -11.95 22.49
CA ALA A 64 36.08 -12.25 21.97
C ALA A 64 37.17 -11.35 22.58
N LYS A 65 38.40 -11.87 22.61
CA LYS A 65 39.60 -11.14 23.04
C LYS A 65 40.77 -11.50 22.14
N LEU A 66 41.46 -10.48 21.63
CA LEU A 66 42.70 -10.60 20.89
C LEU A 66 43.83 -10.00 21.73
N GLN A 67 44.98 -10.65 21.71
CA GLN A 67 46.20 -10.24 22.41
C GLN A 67 47.35 -10.17 21.41
N ASP A 68 48.39 -9.40 21.75
CA ASP A 68 49.59 -9.25 20.94
C ASP A 68 49.32 -8.68 19.53
N ILE A 69 48.35 -7.74 19.44
CA ILE A 69 48.09 -7.00 18.20
C ILE A 69 49.11 -5.86 18.03
N TYR A 70 49.25 -5.35 16.81
CA TYR A 70 50.02 -4.13 16.58
C TYR A 70 49.39 -2.95 17.33
N CYS A 71 50.25 -2.11 17.91
CA CYS A 71 49.80 -1.02 18.75
C CYS A 71 48.92 -0.02 17.98
N GLY A 72 47.77 0.31 18.55
CA GLY A 72 46.83 1.25 17.96
C GLY A 72 45.39 0.75 17.84
N PRO A 73 44.50 1.60 17.32
CA PRO A 73 43.10 1.25 17.07
C PRO A 73 42.97 0.17 15.99
N VAL A 74 41.86 -0.57 16.06
CA VAL A 74 41.52 -1.63 15.11
C VAL A 74 40.10 -1.46 14.56
N VAL A 75 39.81 -1.97 13.37
CA VAL A 75 38.47 -1.97 12.78
C VAL A 75 37.87 -3.37 12.89
N LEU A 76 36.71 -3.48 13.53
CA LEU A 76 35.93 -4.71 13.67
C LEU A 76 34.79 -4.77 12.63
N ALA A 77 34.68 -5.88 11.91
CA ALA A 77 33.62 -6.16 10.93
C ALA A 77 33.10 -7.61 11.02
N PHE A 78 31.87 -7.81 10.55
CA PHE A 78 31.15 -9.10 10.49
C PHE A 78 30.62 -9.35 9.07
N ASP A 79 31.55 -9.44 8.11
CA ASP A 79 31.23 -9.51 6.67
C ASP A 79 30.87 -10.93 6.17
N ASP A 80 30.95 -11.97 7.01
CA ASP A 80 30.64 -13.34 6.60
C ASP A 80 29.17 -13.45 6.17
N LEU A 81 28.96 -13.87 4.92
CA LEU A 81 27.64 -14.12 4.34
C LEU A 81 26.94 -15.28 5.04
N TYR A 82 25.62 -15.19 5.10
CA TYR A 82 24.79 -16.25 5.64
C TYR A 82 24.98 -17.56 4.86
N SER A 83 25.15 -18.66 5.59
CA SER A 83 25.44 -19.97 5.02
C SER A 83 24.29 -20.96 5.12
N GLY A 84 23.18 -20.58 5.77
CA GLY A 84 21.99 -21.43 5.89
C GLY A 84 21.13 -21.48 4.64
N GLU A 85 20.27 -22.50 4.56
CA GLU A 85 19.39 -22.78 3.42
C GLU A 85 17.93 -22.35 3.66
N GLU A 86 17.64 -21.71 4.79
CA GLU A 86 16.30 -21.29 5.14
C GLU A 86 15.73 -20.28 4.13
N HIS A 87 14.57 -20.61 3.57
CA HIS A 87 13.72 -19.64 2.91
C HIS A 87 13.19 -18.67 3.98
N PRO A 88 13.29 -17.34 3.85
CA PRO A 88 13.55 -16.55 2.62
C PRO A 88 15.00 -16.10 2.36
N TYR A 89 15.92 -16.28 3.32
CA TYR A 89 17.28 -15.72 3.21
C TYR A 89 18.02 -16.24 1.97
N HIS A 90 18.01 -17.56 1.78
CA HIS A 90 18.68 -18.18 0.64
C HIS A 90 18.16 -17.60 -0.70
N TRP A 91 16.83 -17.49 -0.86
CA TRP A 91 16.22 -16.92 -2.06
C TRP A 91 16.67 -15.48 -2.34
N LEU A 92 16.66 -14.61 -1.32
CA LEU A 92 17.10 -13.21 -1.45
C LEU A 92 18.57 -13.07 -1.87
N MET A 93 19.41 -14.01 -1.46
CA MET A 93 20.83 -14.04 -1.79
C MET A 93 21.10 -14.55 -3.21
N VAL A 94 20.28 -15.49 -3.71
CA VAL A 94 20.52 -16.15 -5.01
C VAL A 94 19.66 -15.61 -6.17
N ARG A 95 18.66 -14.77 -5.90
CA ARG A 95 17.75 -14.24 -6.94
C ARG A 95 18.50 -13.56 -8.11
N PRO A 96 17.95 -13.58 -9.34
CA PRO A 96 18.69 -13.14 -10.52
C PRO A 96 19.10 -11.65 -10.50
N THR A 97 18.23 -10.78 -10.02
CA THR A 97 18.41 -9.32 -9.96
C THR A 97 18.45 -8.85 -8.50
N TYR A 98 19.29 -7.84 -8.21
CA TYR A 98 19.43 -7.26 -6.87
C TYR A 98 19.67 -8.28 -5.74
N LYS A 99 20.66 -9.17 -5.90
CA LYS A 99 21.07 -10.12 -4.85
C LYS A 99 21.42 -9.40 -3.55
N LEU A 100 20.83 -9.83 -2.44
CA LEU A 100 21.10 -9.21 -1.15
C LEU A 100 22.30 -9.90 -0.47
N PRO A 101 23.34 -9.15 -0.06
CA PRO A 101 24.47 -9.69 0.70
C PRO A 101 24.08 -9.83 2.18
N ILE A 102 23.19 -10.79 2.48
CA ILE A 102 22.72 -11.07 3.84
C ILE A 102 23.86 -11.73 4.63
N THR A 103 24.22 -11.15 5.77
CA THR A 103 25.30 -11.66 6.64
C THR A 103 24.76 -12.55 7.76
N GLU A 104 25.62 -13.38 8.34
CA GLU A 104 25.30 -14.14 9.56
C GLU A 104 24.86 -13.21 10.71
N LEU A 105 25.52 -12.07 10.88
CA LEU A 105 25.13 -11.05 11.86
C LEU A 105 23.71 -10.54 11.62
N GLN A 106 23.33 -10.32 10.36
CA GLN A 106 21.98 -9.90 10.00
C GLN A 106 20.96 -10.92 10.49
N VAL A 107 21.12 -12.20 10.12
CA VAL A 107 20.18 -13.26 10.50
C VAL A 107 20.08 -13.42 12.02
N ARG A 108 21.20 -13.33 12.77
CA ARG A 108 21.15 -13.36 14.24
C ARG A 108 20.41 -12.16 14.82
N ALA A 109 20.60 -10.96 14.28
CA ALA A 109 19.88 -9.77 14.72
C ALA A 109 18.37 -9.84 14.39
N GLU A 110 17.96 -10.52 13.33
CA GLU A 110 16.54 -10.74 13.00
C GLU A 110 15.85 -11.73 13.98
N GLN A 111 16.65 -12.57 14.66
CA GLN A 111 16.18 -13.52 15.68
C GLN A 111 16.02 -12.90 17.07
N THR A 112 16.67 -11.76 17.36
CA THR A 112 16.49 -11.03 18.63
C THR A 112 15.19 -10.21 18.63
N ARG A 113 14.81 -9.66 19.78
CA ARG A 113 13.58 -8.88 19.97
C ARG A 113 13.87 -7.58 20.69
N PHE A 114 13.08 -6.57 20.39
CA PHE A 114 13.12 -5.30 21.12
C PHE A 114 12.75 -5.50 22.58
N ALA A 115 13.46 -4.82 23.48
CA ALA A 115 13.14 -4.81 24.90
C ALA A 115 11.80 -4.09 25.15
N ALA A 116 11.54 -3.01 24.40
CA ALA A 116 10.28 -2.28 24.42
C ALA A 116 9.40 -2.65 23.22
N ALA A 117 8.08 -2.76 23.43
CA ALA A 117 7.14 -3.17 22.36
C ALA A 117 7.06 -2.16 21.19
N ASP A 118 7.34 -0.89 21.46
CA ASP A 118 7.40 0.21 20.49
C ASP A 118 8.79 0.36 19.83
N GLY A 119 9.74 -0.53 20.16
CA GLY A 119 11.08 -0.57 19.56
C GLY A 119 11.97 0.59 19.97
N ARG A 120 11.59 1.37 20.99
CA ARG A 120 12.48 2.37 21.59
C ARG A 120 13.65 1.66 22.28
N ARG A 121 14.83 2.21 22.07
CA ARG A 121 16.05 1.70 22.72
C ARG A 121 15.94 1.88 24.23
N PRO A 122 16.43 0.92 25.03
CA PRO A 122 16.51 1.08 26.47
C PRO A 122 17.48 2.21 26.84
N GLU A 123 17.18 2.93 27.92
CA GLU A 123 18.05 4.01 28.42
C GLU A 123 19.36 3.48 29.04
N SER A 124 19.32 2.25 29.55
CA SER A 124 20.48 1.59 30.15
C SER A 124 20.51 0.11 29.79
N ASN A 125 21.72 -0.43 29.61
CA ASN A 125 21.97 -1.84 29.32
C ASN A 125 22.92 -2.42 30.38
N PRO A 126 22.66 -3.61 30.95
CA PRO A 126 23.55 -4.23 31.94
C PRO A 126 25.00 -4.39 31.48
N ALA A 127 25.24 -4.54 30.17
CA ALA A 127 26.58 -4.65 29.60
C ALA A 127 27.40 -3.36 29.75
N GLN A 128 26.75 -2.20 29.89
CA GLN A 128 27.41 -0.90 30.06
C GLN A 128 28.27 -0.86 31.34
N GLN A 129 27.84 -1.52 32.42
CA GLN A 129 28.57 -1.53 33.70
C GLN A 129 29.82 -2.40 33.66
N LYS A 130 29.90 -3.34 32.71
CA LYS A 130 30.99 -4.32 32.60
C LYS A 130 32.05 -3.92 31.57
N ALA A 131 31.82 -2.85 30.80
CA ALA A 131 32.67 -2.44 29.70
C ALA A 131 33.34 -1.09 29.94
N ASN A 132 34.56 -0.93 29.41
CA ASN A 132 35.25 0.36 29.40
C ASN A 132 34.57 1.33 28.43
N ARG A 133 34.01 0.79 27.34
CA ARG A 133 33.24 1.53 26.34
C ARG A 133 31.98 0.78 25.98
N PHE A 134 30.91 1.52 25.72
CA PHE A 134 29.61 0.99 25.33
C PHE A 134 29.11 1.72 24.10
N TYR A 135 28.70 0.97 23.09
CA TYR A 135 28.10 1.50 21.88
C TYR A 135 26.78 0.81 21.57
N GLN A 136 25.79 1.61 21.17
CA GLN A 136 24.58 1.13 20.53
C GLN A 136 24.83 1.08 19.04
N VAL A 137 24.71 -0.10 18.44
CA VAL A 137 25.06 -0.36 17.05
C VAL A 137 23.86 -0.92 16.29
N ASP A 138 23.81 -0.62 15.00
CA ASP A 138 22.93 -1.30 14.06
C ASP A 138 23.79 -2.29 13.25
N VAL A 139 23.18 -3.33 12.68
CA VAL A 139 23.89 -4.31 11.82
C VAL A 139 24.74 -3.59 10.76
N ARG A 140 24.20 -2.51 10.20
CA ARG A 140 24.87 -1.70 9.18
C ARG A 140 26.14 -0.98 9.62
N ASP A 141 26.38 -0.79 10.92
CA ASP A 141 27.64 -0.23 11.39
C ASP A 141 28.78 -1.28 11.35
N LEU A 142 28.44 -2.57 11.27
CA LEU A 142 29.36 -3.70 11.42
C LEU A 142 29.59 -4.50 10.13
N VAL A 143 28.89 -4.18 9.04
CA VAL A 143 28.97 -4.90 7.76
C VAL A 143 29.29 -3.93 6.62
N ARG A 144 29.93 -4.45 5.58
CA ARG A 144 30.34 -3.68 4.41
C ARG A 144 29.20 -3.20 3.51
N HIS A 145 28.30 -4.11 3.15
CA HIS A 145 27.21 -3.81 2.22
C HIS A 145 25.95 -3.45 3.00
N VAL A 146 25.55 -2.18 2.92
CA VAL A 146 24.52 -1.60 3.81
C VAL A 146 23.32 -1.01 3.09
N ALA A 147 23.32 -1.03 1.75
CA ALA A 147 22.29 -0.39 0.93
C ALA A 147 20.92 -1.04 1.07
N HIS A 148 20.86 -2.33 1.42
CA HIS A 148 19.61 -3.06 1.66
C HIS A 148 19.14 -3.01 3.11
N LEU A 149 19.95 -2.46 4.02
CA LEU A 149 19.70 -2.39 5.46
C LEU A 149 18.99 -1.08 5.85
N PRO A 150 18.28 -1.05 7.00
CA PRO A 150 17.47 0.11 7.37
C PRO A 150 18.31 1.37 7.64
N PRO A 151 17.69 2.56 7.65
CA PRO A 151 18.32 3.79 8.14
C PRO A 151 18.91 3.61 9.55
N VAL A 152 19.91 4.42 9.88
CA VAL A 152 20.48 4.42 11.23
C VAL A 152 19.44 4.96 12.21
N ALA A 153 19.12 4.19 13.25
CA ALA A 153 18.17 4.64 14.27
C ALA A 153 18.81 5.69 15.18
N GLN A 154 17.99 6.58 15.74
CA GLN A 154 18.46 7.50 16.79
C GLN A 154 19.01 6.70 17.99
N ARG A 155 20.14 7.15 18.53
CA ARG A 155 20.88 6.49 19.61
C ARG A 155 21.68 7.48 20.45
N SER A 156 21.79 7.19 21.74
CA SER A 156 22.54 8.03 22.69
C SER A 156 24.02 7.67 22.73
N HIS A 157 24.35 6.39 22.56
CA HIS A 157 25.73 5.89 22.64
C HIS A 157 26.26 5.52 21.25
N GLN A 158 26.55 6.52 20.41
CA GLN A 158 26.99 6.30 19.04
C GLN A 158 28.48 5.92 18.91
N PRO A 159 28.85 5.02 17.99
CA PRO A 159 30.25 4.80 17.59
C PRO A 159 30.88 6.08 17.03
N GLN A 160 32.19 6.25 17.24
CA GLN A 160 32.95 7.40 16.73
C GLN A 160 33.24 7.24 15.23
N ARG A 161 32.27 7.57 14.37
CA ARG A 161 32.38 7.41 12.90
C ARG A 161 33.57 8.15 12.28
N HIS A 162 33.97 9.30 12.84
CA HIS A 162 35.15 10.03 12.37
C HIS A 162 36.46 9.24 12.59
N ALA A 163 36.52 8.33 13.57
CA ALA A 163 37.71 7.51 13.82
C ALA A 163 38.02 6.59 12.65
N LEU A 164 36.99 6.02 12.01
CA LEU A 164 37.16 5.19 10.80
C LEU A 164 37.71 6.02 9.63
N LYS A 165 37.18 7.24 9.47
CA LYS A 165 37.69 8.18 8.46
C LYS A 165 39.15 8.55 8.71
N MET A 166 39.53 8.85 9.96
CA MET A 166 40.91 9.17 10.32
C MET A 166 41.87 7.99 10.06
N MET A 167 41.46 6.75 10.36
CA MET A 167 42.25 5.57 10.03
C MET A 167 42.54 5.48 8.53
N GLY A 168 41.53 5.70 7.70
CA GLY A 168 41.67 5.72 6.24
C GLY A 168 42.52 6.89 5.72
N ASP A 169 42.30 8.11 6.23
CA ASP A 169 43.00 9.33 5.80
C ASP A 169 44.50 9.31 6.17
N LEU A 170 44.84 8.69 7.30
CA LEU A 170 46.23 8.60 7.78
C LEU A 170 47.01 7.40 7.20
N GLY A 171 46.37 6.60 6.34
CA GLY A 171 47.00 5.43 5.72
C GLY A 171 47.30 4.28 6.69
N PHE A 172 46.62 4.23 7.85
CA PHE A 172 46.73 3.13 8.81
C PHE A 172 45.78 2.01 8.37
N GLY A 173 46.29 1.08 7.55
CA GLY A 173 45.56 -0.09 7.06
C GLY A 173 45.21 -0.05 5.57
N PRO A 174 44.24 -0.87 5.10
CA PRO A 174 43.88 -0.96 3.69
C PRO A 174 43.26 0.37 3.20
N PRO A 175 43.30 0.67 1.87
CA PRO A 175 42.88 1.96 1.33
C PRO A 175 41.46 2.34 1.79
N GLN A 176 41.22 3.63 2.02
CA GLN A 176 40.00 4.18 2.64
C GLN A 176 38.67 3.64 2.05
N SER A 177 38.66 3.28 0.76
CA SER A 177 37.52 2.68 0.07
C SER A 177 37.16 1.24 0.52
N SER A 178 37.95 0.63 1.39
CA SER A 178 37.80 -0.76 1.85
C SER A 178 37.47 -0.92 3.34
N LEU A 179 37.53 0.17 4.12
CA LEU A 179 37.27 0.13 5.57
C LEU A 179 35.76 0.20 5.85
N ALA A 180 35.20 -0.90 6.33
CA ALA A 180 33.85 -0.99 6.88
C ALA A 180 33.90 -1.58 8.29
N GLY A 181 33.00 -1.14 9.17
CA GLY A 181 32.94 -1.60 10.55
C GLY A 181 33.10 -0.49 11.60
N ILE A 182 33.41 -0.90 12.82
CA ILE A 182 33.57 -0.01 13.97
C ILE A 182 35.01 -0.02 14.46
N VAL A 183 35.53 1.18 14.79
CA VAL A 183 36.85 1.31 15.42
C VAL A 183 36.77 0.94 16.89
N LEU A 184 37.59 -0.03 17.31
CA LEU A 184 37.86 -0.36 18.70
C LEU A 184 39.22 0.20 19.11
N PHE A 185 39.30 0.67 20.35
CA PHE A 185 40.51 1.26 20.89
C PHE A 185 41.33 0.21 21.65
N PRO A 186 42.66 0.28 21.58
CA PRO A 186 43.51 -0.72 22.22
C PRO A 186 43.37 -0.65 23.74
N ASN A 187 43.70 -1.77 24.38
CA ASN A 187 43.71 -2.00 25.82
C ASN A 187 42.35 -1.68 26.49
N ASN A 188 41.25 -1.92 25.78
CA ASN A 188 39.90 -1.71 26.26
C ASN A 188 38.98 -2.92 26.00
N HIS A 189 38.00 -3.07 26.87
CA HIS A 189 36.81 -3.89 26.63
C HIS A 189 35.65 -3.03 26.13
N THR A 190 35.11 -3.37 24.96
CA THR A 190 33.98 -2.65 24.34
C THR A 190 32.73 -3.54 24.26
N ALA A 191 31.62 -3.11 24.83
CA ALA A 191 30.32 -3.76 24.66
C ALA A 191 29.54 -3.10 23.51
N LEU A 192 29.03 -3.91 22.60
CA LEU A 192 28.25 -3.49 21.44
C LEU A 192 26.81 -4.01 21.59
N GLU A 193 25.88 -3.13 21.95
CA GLU A 193 24.44 -3.42 21.94
C GLU A 193 23.93 -3.38 20.50
N VAL A 194 23.66 -4.56 19.94
CA VAL A 194 23.15 -4.71 18.59
C VAL A 194 21.63 -4.55 18.62
N ARG A 195 21.12 -3.57 17.88
CA ARG A 195 19.68 -3.36 17.71
C ARG A 195 19.04 -4.56 17.02
N PRO A 196 17.92 -5.09 17.55
CA PRO A 196 17.11 -6.08 16.85
C PRO A 196 16.72 -5.62 15.45
N LEU A 197 16.84 -6.52 14.48
CA LEU A 197 16.60 -6.20 13.08
C LEU A 197 15.20 -6.70 12.69
N ARG A 198 14.18 -5.93 13.04
CA ARG A 198 12.76 -6.27 12.78
C ARG A 198 12.09 -5.11 12.04
N ALA A 199 11.05 -5.42 11.29
CA ALA A 199 10.27 -4.43 10.53
C ALA A 199 8.77 -4.65 10.74
N PHE A 200 7.98 -3.65 10.39
CA PHE A 200 6.53 -3.80 10.26
C PHE A 200 6.14 -4.15 8.83
N ARG A 201 5.11 -4.99 8.70
CA ARG A 201 4.47 -5.32 7.42
C ARG A 201 2.96 -5.16 7.59
N PRO A 202 2.26 -4.42 6.70
CA PRO A 202 0.80 -4.40 6.71
C PRO A 202 0.29 -5.80 6.37
N ILE A 203 -0.60 -6.34 7.19
CA ILE A 203 -1.18 -7.66 6.95
C ILE A 203 -2.14 -7.56 5.75
N LEU A 204 -2.00 -8.48 4.80
CA LEU A 204 -2.93 -8.64 3.66
C LEU A 204 -3.40 -10.10 3.59
N SER A 205 -4.67 -10.28 3.22
CA SER A 205 -5.22 -11.59 2.88
C SER A 205 -4.92 -11.93 1.42
N THR A 206 -4.50 -13.17 1.20
CA THR A 206 -4.22 -13.75 -0.11
C THR A 206 -5.39 -14.58 -0.68
N ASP A 207 -6.51 -14.67 0.04
CA ASP A 207 -7.70 -15.38 -0.45
C ASP A 207 -8.41 -14.62 -1.60
N ASP A 208 -9.13 -15.37 -2.44
CA ASP A 208 -10.05 -14.83 -3.46
C ASP A 208 -11.33 -14.26 -2.84
N SER A 209 -11.67 -14.67 -1.62
CA SER A 209 -12.87 -14.19 -0.93
C SER A 209 -12.66 -12.80 -0.34
N PHE A 210 -13.69 -11.97 -0.45
CA PHE A 210 -13.74 -10.68 0.20
C PHE A 210 -13.61 -10.80 1.73
N CYS A 211 -12.71 -10.03 2.33
CA CYS A 211 -12.63 -9.85 3.78
C CYS A 211 -12.53 -8.37 4.19
N ALA A 212 -12.99 -8.07 5.40
CA ALA A 212 -12.97 -6.70 5.94
C ALA A 212 -11.54 -6.16 6.15
N LEU A 213 -10.56 -7.03 6.40
CA LEU A 213 -9.15 -6.68 6.51
C LEU A 213 -8.64 -6.06 5.20
N ASN A 214 -8.80 -6.76 4.07
CA ASN A 214 -8.37 -6.23 2.76
C ASN A 214 -9.17 -4.99 2.35
N LEU A 215 -10.48 -4.95 2.65
CA LEU A 215 -11.31 -3.76 2.43
C LEU A 215 -10.65 -2.49 3.02
N TYR A 216 -10.16 -2.58 4.25
CA TYR A 216 -9.54 -1.46 4.96
C TYR A 216 -8.08 -1.22 4.56
N GLN A 217 -7.25 -2.26 4.58
CA GLN A 217 -5.82 -2.15 4.28
C GLN A 217 -5.58 -1.61 2.87
N LEU A 218 -6.30 -2.12 1.86
CA LEU A 218 -6.13 -1.70 0.48
C LEU A 218 -6.74 -0.32 0.19
N ALA A 219 -7.65 0.17 1.04
CA ALA A 219 -8.12 1.56 0.96
C ALA A 219 -6.99 2.52 1.32
N LEU A 220 -6.21 2.21 2.36
CA LEU A 220 -5.03 2.98 2.74
C LEU A 220 -3.95 2.92 1.65
N MET A 221 -3.70 1.74 1.07
CA MET A 221 -2.72 1.59 -0.02
C MET A 221 -3.14 2.30 -1.31
N ALA A 222 -4.42 2.24 -1.68
CA ALA A 222 -4.96 3.01 -2.81
C ALA A 222 -4.82 4.51 -2.56
N THR A 223 -4.94 4.97 -1.31
CA THR A 223 -4.75 6.38 -0.95
C THR A 223 -3.28 6.78 -1.03
N LEU A 224 -2.35 5.93 -0.61
CA LEU A 224 -0.90 6.18 -0.70
C LEU A 224 -0.43 6.44 -2.13
N SER A 225 -1.14 5.91 -3.14
CA SER A 225 -0.82 6.16 -4.55
C SER A 225 -0.92 7.63 -4.96
N TYR A 226 -1.61 8.48 -4.18
CA TYR A 226 -1.67 9.93 -4.37
C TYR A 226 -0.44 10.66 -3.82
N CYS A 227 0.41 10.00 -3.06
CA CYS A 227 1.69 10.55 -2.60
C CYS A 227 2.80 10.28 -3.62
N ASN A 228 3.73 11.23 -3.71
CA ASN A 228 4.97 11.04 -4.46
C ASN A 228 5.80 9.89 -3.87
N PHE A 229 6.76 9.37 -4.64
CA PHE A 229 7.68 8.37 -4.12
C PHE A 229 8.64 8.89 -3.04
N GLY A 230 9.00 10.18 -3.10
CA GLY A 230 9.76 10.85 -2.04
C GLY A 230 11.26 10.52 -1.96
N GLN A 231 11.87 10.06 -3.06
CA GLN A 231 13.32 9.78 -3.13
C GLN A 231 14.14 11.08 -3.27
N GLU A 232 15.21 11.20 -2.48
CA GLU A 232 16.26 12.20 -2.65
C GLU A 232 17.63 11.54 -2.92
N PRO A 233 18.36 11.93 -3.99
CA PRO A 233 17.93 12.84 -5.06
C PRO A 233 16.84 12.20 -5.93
N SER A 234 15.98 13.02 -6.51
CA SER A 234 14.81 12.57 -7.29
C SER A 234 15.17 11.98 -8.66
N LYS A 235 16.28 12.43 -9.25
CA LYS A 235 16.79 11.97 -10.55
C LYS A 235 18.30 11.79 -10.49
N SER A 236 18.80 10.80 -11.23
CA SER A 236 20.23 10.52 -11.44
C SER A 236 21.07 10.48 -10.15
N PRO A 237 20.70 9.65 -9.15
CA PRO A 237 21.50 9.48 -7.95
C PRO A 237 22.93 9.03 -8.28
N GLN A 238 23.92 9.57 -7.56
CA GLN A 238 25.33 9.26 -7.77
C GLN A 238 25.82 8.20 -6.78
N ASP A 239 25.63 8.45 -5.47
CA ASP A 239 26.22 7.60 -4.42
C ASP A 239 25.17 6.86 -3.60
N GLN A 240 24.15 7.58 -3.12
CA GLN A 240 23.15 7.07 -2.18
C GLN A 240 21.77 7.70 -2.47
N VAL A 241 20.72 7.05 -1.96
CA VAL A 241 19.34 7.55 -1.96
C VAL A 241 18.78 7.56 -0.55
N ARG A 242 17.82 8.45 -0.28
CA ARG A 242 17.10 8.60 0.99
C ARG A 242 15.63 8.93 0.75
N PHE A 243 14.80 8.78 1.78
CA PHE A 243 13.35 9.05 1.68
C PHE A 243 12.84 9.98 2.80
N PRO A 244 13.21 11.26 2.80
CA PRO A 244 12.97 12.15 3.95
C PRO A 244 11.52 12.68 4.07
N HIS A 245 10.68 12.52 3.05
CA HIS A 245 9.35 13.14 3.01
C HIS A 245 8.26 12.21 3.58
N ASP A 246 7.56 12.67 4.61
CA ASP A 246 6.42 11.97 5.22
C ASP A 246 5.11 12.79 5.06
N PRO A 247 4.08 12.29 4.36
CA PRO A 247 3.98 10.95 3.77
C PRO A 247 4.59 10.88 2.36
N SER A 248 5.22 9.74 2.06
CA SER A 248 5.60 9.33 0.70
C SER A 248 5.71 7.81 0.63
N VAL A 249 5.59 7.23 -0.58
CA VAL A 249 5.67 5.77 -0.76
C VAL A 249 7.02 5.23 -0.25
N GLY A 250 8.12 5.86 -0.69
CA GLY A 250 9.47 5.47 -0.29
C GLY A 250 9.71 5.62 1.20
N HIS A 251 9.23 6.72 1.81
CA HIS A 251 9.35 6.91 3.25
C HIS A 251 8.59 5.83 4.03
N LEU A 252 7.35 5.55 3.66
CA LEU A 252 6.53 4.57 4.36
C LEU A 252 7.20 3.20 4.40
N PHE A 253 7.65 2.68 3.25
CA PHE A 253 8.25 1.34 3.19
C PHE A 253 9.72 1.28 3.62
N ALA A 254 10.57 2.23 3.21
CA ALA A 254 12.02 2.18 3.45
C ALA A 254 12.48 2.81 4.77
N GLU A 255 11.77 3.81 5.29
CA GLU A 255 12.17 4.54 6.51
C GLU A 255 11.25 4.21 7.68
N GLY A 256 9.93 4.32 7.50
CA GLY A 256 8.93 4.10 8.53
C GLY A 256 8.83 2.64 8.95
N LEU A 257 8.23 1.80 8.11
CA LEU A 257 7.97 0.40 8.43
C LEU A 257 9.25 -0.42 8.62
N SER A 258 10.25 -0.19 7.76
CA SER A 258 11.59 -0.75 7.86
C SER A 258 12.35 -0.30 9.12
N GLY A 259 12.06 0.90 9.63
CA GLY A 259 12.64 1.46 10.85
C GLY A 259 11.86 1.15 12.13
N TYR A 260 10.88 0.23 12.07
CA TYR A 260 10.01 -0.15 13.17
C TYR A 260 9.12 1.00 13.68
N GLN A 261 8.56 1.79 12.76
CA GLN A 261 7.61 2.86 13.05
C GLN A 261 6.25 2.56 12.44
N GLU A 262 5.17 2.71 13.24
CA GLU A 262 3.80 2.50 12.78
C GLU A 262 3.29 3.73 12.02
N ALA A 263 3.19 3.63 10.70
CA ALA A 263 2.64 4.70 9.87
C ALA A 263 1.10 4.73 9.94
N TRP A 264 0.52 5.93 10.00
CA TRP A 264 -0.93 6.15 9.98
C TRP A 264 -1.38 7.17 8.93
N ARG A 265 -0.44 7.93 8.36
CA ARG A 265 -0.70 8.98 7.39
C ARG A 265 -0.43 8.42 6.00
N PHE A 266 -1.47 8.35 5.18
CA PHE A 266 -1.44 7.83 3.81
C PHE A 266 -1.77 8.91 2.76
N ASP A 267 -2.06 10.12 3.23
CA ASP A 267 -2.33 11.31 2.44
C ASP A 267 -1.87 12.56 3.25
N ALA A 268 -1.37 13.58 2.56
CA ALA A 268 -0.80 14.76 3.20
C ALA A 268 -1.85 15.63 3.92
N GLU A 269 -3.11 15.59 3.45
CA GLU A 269 -4.24 16.33 4.00
C GLU A 269 -4.98 15.53 5.08
N GLN A 270 -4.56 14.29 5.34
CA GLN A 270 -5.20 13.40 6.30
C GLN A 270 -5.07 13.91 7.74
N VAL A 271 -6.17 14.39 8.31
CA VAL A 271 -6.24 14.87 9.70
C VAL A 271 -6.48 13.74 10.69
N GLN A 272 -7.35 12.78 10.34
CA GLN A 272 -7.70 11.66 11.21
C GLN A 272 -6.68 10.52 11.12
N ARG A 273 -6.35 9.89 12.25
CA ARG A 273 -5.39 8.78 12.31
C ARG A 273 -6.06 7.46 11.98
N PHE A 274 -5.56 6.78 10.94
CA PHE A 274 -5.98 5.45 10.52
C PHE A 274 -4.75 4.54 10.45
N TYR A 275 -4.55 3.73 11.49
CA TYR A 275 -3.45 2.77 11.53
C TYR A 275 -3.85 1.48 10.78
N PRO A 276 -3.03 0.96 9.86
CA PRO A 276 -3.13 -0.42 9.41
C PRO A 276 -2.93 -1.40 10.57
N ILE A 277 -3.39 -2.63 10.37
CA ILE A 277 -2.98 -3.77 11.20
C ILE A 277 -1.61 -4.23 10.67
N TYR A 278 -0.58 -3.96 11.47
CA TYR A 278 0.80 -4.36 11.17
C TYR A 278 1.17 -5.63 11.92
N GLU A 279 1.83 -6.55 11.22
CA GLU A 279 2.60 -7.63 11.84
C GLU A 279 4.08 -7.24 11.97
N GLU A 280 4.72 -7.78 12.99
CA GLU A 280 6.16 -7.68 13.18
C GLU A 280 6.85 -8.88 12.51
N VAL A 281 7.76 -8.59 11.58
CA VAL A 281 8.49 -9.60 10.81
C VAL A 281 10.00 -9.44 10.93
N PRO A 282 10.79 -10.51 10.67
CA PRO A 282 12.20 -10.37 10.33
C PRO A 282 12.37 -9.32 9.23
N TYR A 283 13.41 -8.49 9.30
CA TYR A 283 13.62 -7.41 8.33
C TYR A 283 13.70 -7.91 6.88
N SER A 284 14.20 -9.13 6.67
CA SER A 284 14.26 -9.75 5.34
C SER A 284 12.88 -10.10 4.75
N GLN A 285 11.80 -10.06 5.53
CA GLN A 285 10.43 -10.39 5.11
C GLN A 285 9.52 -9.17 4.90
N ARG A 286 10.07 -7.96 5.02
CA ARG A 286 9.33 -6.70 4.82
C ARG A 286 8.94 -6.48 3.35
N PHE A 287 8.05 -5.51 3.11
CA PHE A 287 7.89 -4.93 1.77
C PHE A 287 9.18 -4.24 1.34
N GLU A 288 9.80 -4.76 0.28
CA GLU A 288 11.10 -4.32 -0.16
C GLU A 288 11.03 -3.04 -0.99
N ILE A 289 11.90 -2.10 -0.66
CA ILE A 289 12.38 -1.05 -1.56
C ILE A 289 13.80 -1.44 -1.95
N LEU A 290 14.01 -1.58 -3.26
CA LEU A 290 15.25 -2.13 -3.80
C LEU A 290 16.46 -1.30 -3.38
N PRO A 291 17.61 -1.93 -3.09
CA PRO A 291 18.79 -1.20 -2.66
C PRO A 291 19.36 -0.37 -3.81
N PHE A 292 20.05 0.72 -3.45
CA PHE A 292 20.82 1.53 -4.38
C PHE A 292 22.29 1.54 -3.95
N ASP A 293 23.13 0.87 -4.74
CA ASP A 293 24.59 0.82 -4.54
C ASP A 293 25.27 0.61 -5.90
N PRO A 294 25.77 1.69 -6.55
CA PRO A 294 26.45 1.60 -7.85
C PRO A 294 27.71 0.73 -7.85
N SER A 295 28.31 0.49 -6.68
CA SER A 295 29.49 -0.36 -6.55
C SER A 295 29.12 -1.85 -6.60
N LEU A 296 27.97 -2.21 -6.03
CA LEU A 296 27.48 -3.59 -5.93
C LEU A 296 26.57 -3.98 -7.10
N TYR A 297 25.72 -3.05 -7.55
CA TYR A 297 24.71 -3.30 -8.59
C TYR A 297 25.06 -2.53 -9.86
N PRO A 298 25.51 -3.22 -10.94
CA PRO A 298 25.83 -2.58 -12.21
C PRO A 298 24.69 -1.75 -12.80
N GLN A 299 23.43 -2.09 -12.50
CA GLN A 299 22.24 -1.36 -12.95
C GLN A 299 22.10 0.02 -12.31
N ASN A 300 22.70 0.24 -11.13
CA ASN A 300 22.69 1.53 -10.44
C ASN A 300 23.78 2.49 -10.93
N ARG A 301 24.63 2.08 -11.87
CA ARG A 301 25.78 2.85 -12.35
C ARG A 301 25.35 4.15 -13.06
N PRO A 302 25.87 5.32 -12.64
CA PRO A 302 25.51 6.62 -13.24
C PRO A 302 25.81 6.72 -14.75
N GLU A 303 26.75 5.93 -15.27
CA GLU A 303 27.09 5.87 -16.69
C GLU A 303 25.92 5.44 -17.58
N LEU A 304 24.93 4.75 -17.00
CA LEU A 304 23.72 4.29 -17.69
C LEU A 304 22.74 5.43 -18.00
N ARG A 305 22.89 6.62 -17.40
CA ARG A 305 22.03 7.81 -17.61
C ARG A 305 20.54 7.44 -17.49
N ASP A 306 19.76 7.63 -18.56
CA ASP A 306 18.31 7.36 -18.59
C ASP A 306 17.94 5.87 -18.36
N LYS A 307 18.93 4.98 -18.48
CA LYS A 307 18.79 3.55 -18.18
C LYS A 307 19.21 3.18 -16.75
N GLN A 308 19.74 4.12 -15.97
CA GLN A 308 20.14 3.87 -14.59
C GLN A 308 18.92 3.46 -13.76
N GLU A 309 18.99 2.30 -13.15
CA GLU A 309 17.97 1.84 -12.22
C GLU A 309 18.19 2.46 -10.84
N HIS A 310 17.12 2.92 -10.21
CA HIS A 310 17.09 3.40 -8.84
C HIS A 310 15.69 3.17 -8.26
N PRO A 311 15.51 3.25 -6.94
CA PRO A 311 14.25 2.83 -6.31
C PRO A 311 13.02 3.51 -6.88
N ALA A 312 13.05 4.83 -7.09
CA ALA A 312 11.93 5.55 -7.68
C ALA A 312 11.59 5.06 -9.10
N ARG A 313 12.58 4.76 -9.93
CA ARG A 313 12.37 4.27 -11.30
C ARG A 313 11.77 2.86 -11.34
N LEU A 314 12.08 2.02 -10.35
CA LEU A 314 11.61 0.64 -10.28
C LEU A 314 10.26 0.51 -9.58
N HIS A 315 10.03 1.31 -8.53
CA HIS A 315 8.86 1.18 -7.67
C HIS A 315 7.77 2.23 -7.93
N PHE A 316 8.04 3.27 -8.72
CA PHE A 316 7.08 4.34 -8.98
C PHE A 316 6.97 4.64 -10.47
N PHE A 317 5.73 4.66 -10.95
CA PHE A 317 5.37 5.12 -12.28
C PHE A 317 4.78 6.52 -12.16
N ASP A 318 5.26 7.43 -13.00
CA ASP A 318 4.79 8.81 -13.05
C ASP A 318 4.81 9.33 -14.48
N ASP A 319 3.61 9.50 -15.05
CA ASP A 319 3.40 9.94 -16.43
C ASP A 319 2.83 11.37 -16.53
N GLU A 320 2.91 12.16 -15.46
CA GLU A 320 2.44 13.55 -15.41
C GLU A 320 2.98 14.39 -16.59
N HIS A 321 4.23 14.14 -16.99
CA HIS A 321 4.91 14.90 -18.03
C HIS A 321 4.63 14.43 -19.47
N PHE A 322 4.08 13.22 -19.66
CA PHE A 322 3.87 12.63 -21.00
C PHE A 322 2.39 12.48 -21.38
N GLY A 323 1.49 12.95 -20.52
CA GLY A 323 0.13 13.35 -20.91
C GLY A 323 -1.00 12.46 -20.39
N THR A 324 -0.73 11.36 -19.69
CA THR A 324 -1.82 10.56 -19.07
C THR A 324 -2.10 10.91 -17.60
N ASP A 325 -1.22 11.70 -16.94
CA ASP A 325 -1.28 12.01 -15.49
C ASP A 325 -1.51 10.76 -14.62
N THR A 326 -1.00 9.62 -15.08
CA THR A 326 -1.15 8.34 -14.39
C THR A 326 0.05 8.10 -13.49
N GLN A 327 -0.23 7.76 -12.24
CA GLN A 327 0.79 7.34 -11.30
C GLN A 327 0.43 6.00 -10.68
N ALA A 328 1.45 5.24 -10.32
CA ALA A 328 1.28 4.00 -9.57
C ALA A 328 2.54 3.68 -8.79
N PHE A 329 2.39 2.92 -7.71
CA PHE A 329 3.54 2.29 -7.08
C PHE A 329 3.41 0.77 -7.05
N ILE A 330 4.55 0.11 -7.01
CA ILE A 330 4.68 -1.34 -6.90
C ILE A 330 5.73 -1.70 -5.85
N THR A 331 5.43 -2.63 -4.96
CA THR A 331 6.37 -3.20 -3.98
C THR A 331 6.00 -4.65 -3.71
N HIS A 332 6.92 -5.43 -3.14
CA HIS A 332 6.70 -6.85 -2.90
C HIS A 332 7.33 -7.34 -1.61
N HIS A 333 6.84 -8.47 -1.13
CA HIS A 333 7.56 -9.38 -0.24
C HIS A 333 7.42 -10.81 -0.80
N GLU A 334 7.70 -11.83 0.01
CA GLU A 334 7.72 -13.23 -0.45
C GLU A 334 6.35 -13.80 -0.86
N GLU A 335 5.23 -13.23 -0.41
CA GLU A 335 3.88 -13.76 -0.69
C GLU A 335 3.05 -12.86 -1.59
N VAL A 336 3.31 -11.54 -1.58
CA VAL A 336 2.48 -10.54 -2.26
C VAL A 336 3.34 -9.57 -3.06
N ILE A 337 2.89 -9.28 -4.28
CA ILE A 337 3.24 -8.07 -5.03
C ILE A 337 2.03 -7.13 -4.96
N LEU A 338 2.22 -5.95 -4.36
CA LEU A 338 1.19 -4.93 -4.23
C LEU A 338 1.39 -3.88 -5.33
N ILE A 339 0.33 -3.61 -6.08
CA ILE A 339 0.28 -2.54 -7.09
C ILE A 339 -0.87 -1.60 -6.73
N ALA A 340 -0.58 -0.33 -6.49
CA ALA A 340 -1.61 0.68 -6.24
C ALA A 340 -1.59 1.74 -7.32
N VAL A 341 -2.73 1.97 -7.96
CA VAL A 341 -2.89 2.88 -9.10
C VAL A 341 -3.66 4.12 -8.65
N ARG A 342 -3.07 5.28 -8.89
CA ARG A 342 -3.62 6.60 -8.56
C ARG A 342 -4.69 7.00 -9.55
N GLY A 343 -5.70 7.74 -9.08
CA GLY A 343 -6.55 8.56 -9.94
C GLY A 343 -5.97 9.96 -10.20
N THR A 344 -6.44 10.66 -11.22
CA THR A 344 -6.03 12.05 -11.50
C THR A 344 -6.30 12.96 -10.28
N ALA A 345 -5.35 13.82 -9.88
CA ALA A 345 -5.57 14.77 -8.77
C ALA A 345 -6.49 15.92 -9.19
N SER A 346 -6.37 16.35 -10.45
CA SER A 346 -7.36 17.17 -11.13
C SER A 346 -8.27 16.26 -11.97
N ALA A 347 -9.09 15.44 -11.33
CA ALA A 347 -10.10 14.60 -12.00
C ALA A 347 -10.96 15.37 -13.05
N ALA A 348 -11.02 16.69 -12.89
CA ALA A 348 -11.59 17.68 -13.79
C ALA A 348 -10.86 17.91 -15.12
N ASP A 349 -9.54 17.82 -15.16
CA ASP A 349 -8.72 18.14 -16.33
C ASP A 349 -8.38 16.89 -17.16
N GLY A 350 -8.13 15.74 -16.53
CA GLY A 350 -7.89 14.47 -17.26
C GLY A 350 -9.13 13.93 -18.00
N MET A 351 -10.34 14.28 -17.55
CA MET A 351 -11.59 13.96 -18.25
C MET A 351 -12.06 15.04 -19.23
N ARG A 352 -11.51 16.26 -19.16
CA ARG A 352 -11.83 17.36 -20.09
C ARG A 352 -11.47 17.01 -21.54
N ASP A 353 -10.51 16.10 -21.73
CA ASP A 353 -10.10 15.57 -23.04
C ASP A 353 -10.71 14.18 -23.37
N ALA A 354 -11.53 13.62 -22.47
CA ALA A 354 -12.06 12.27 -22.55
C ALA A 354 -13.43 12.19 -23.25
N ASN A 355 -13.41 12.10 -24.58
CA ASN A 355 -14.49 11.40 -25.27
C ASN A 355 -14.58 9.98 -24.66
N ALA A 356 -15.76 9.55 -24.16
CA ALA A 356 -16.01 8.16 -23.69
C ALA A 356 -16.03 7.14 -24.84
N HIS A 357 -15.20 7.40 -25.85
CA HIS A 357 -15.00 6.58 -27.01
C HIS A 357 -14.46 5.22 -26.57
N GLN A 358 -15.15 4.17 -27.00
CA GLN A 358 -14.75 2.79 -26.79
C GLN A 358 -13.82 2.37 -27.94
N ILE A 359 -12.63 1.87 -27.58
CA ILE A 359 -11.67 1.29 -28.53
C ILE A 359 -11.44 -0.19 -28.23
N PRO A 360 -11.04 -1.01 -29.21
CA PRO A 360 -10.75 -2.43 -28.97
C PRO A 360 -9.66 -2.63 -27.91
N PHE A 361 -9.89 -3.57 -26.99
CA PHE A 361 -8.87 -3.99 -26.03
C PHE A 361 -7.89 -4.98 -26.68
N THR A 362 -6.67 -4.55 -27.00
CA THR A 362 -5.77 -5.35 -27.87
C THR A 362 -5.27 -6.64 -27.23
N GLU A 363 -5.24 -6.69 -25.90
CA GLU A 363 -4.78 -7.83 -25.12
C GLU A 363 -5.86 -8.90 -24.95
N GLY A 364 -7.11 -8.64 -25.38
CA GLY A 364 -8.23 -9.55 -25.16
C GLY A 364 -9.42 -9.30 -26.10
N VAL A 365 -10.62 -9.33 -25.54
CA VAL A 365 -11.89 -9.19 -26.25
C VAL A 365 -12.65 -7.97 -25.76
N GLY A 366 -13.64 -7.51 -26.54
CA GLY A 366 -14.44 -6.34 -26.22
C GLY A 366 -13.72 -5.02 -26.38
N LYS A 367 -14.34 -3.97 -25.83
CA LYS A 367 -13.88 -2.59 -25.95
C LYS A 367 -13.76 -1.91 -24.59
N VAL A 368 -12.85 -0.93 -24.54
CA VAL A 368 -12.46 -0.21 -23.34
C VAL A 368 -12.45 1.28 -23.59
N HIS A 369 -12.61 2.07 -22.54
CA HIS A 369 -12.53 3.52 -22.61
C HIS A 369 -11.13 3.97 -23.07
N GLN A 370 -11.07 4.79 -24.13
CA GLN A 370 -9.81 5.20 -24.77
C GLN A 370 -8.79 5.79 -23.79
N GLY A 371 -9.20 6.73 -22.94
CA GLY A 371 -8.29 7.37 -21.98
C GLY A 371 -7.72 6.40 -20.94
N PHE A 372 -8.53 5.46 -20.45
CA PHE A 372 -8.10 4.48 -19.44
C PHE A 372 -7.14 3.48 -20.07
N TYR A 373 -7.40 3.13 -21.33
CA TYR A 373 -6.54 2.25 -22.10
C TYR A 373 -5.18 2.89 -22.40
N GLN A 374 -5.12 4.17 -22.75
CA GLN A 374 -3.87 4.90 -22.95
C GLN A 374 -3.03 4.93 -21.66
N ALA A 375 -3.65 5.26 -20.52
CA ALA A 375 -3.02 5.21 -19.20
C ALA A 375 -2.51 3.80 -18.84
N TYR A 376 -3.34 2.78 -19.04
CA TYR A 376 -2.95 1.38 -18.87
C TYR A 376 -1.73 1.02 -19.73
N ARG A 377 -1.73 1.39 -21.01
CA ARG A 377 -0.63 1.09 -21.94
C ARG A 377 0.68 1.75 -21.54
N ALA A 378 0.63 2.98 -21.03
CA ALA A 378 1.82 3.68 -20.52
C ALA A 378 2.41 2.97 -19.29
N MET A 379 1.57 2.47 -18.39
CA MET A 379 1.98 1.78 -17.16
C MET A 379 2.34 0.30 -17.37
N ARG A 380 1.78 -0.36 -18.39
CA ARG A 380 1.91 -1.81 -18.63
C ARG A 380 3.37 -2.27 -18.63
N ASP A 381 4.22 -1.59 -19.40
CA ASP A 381 5.63 -1.98 -19.55
C ASP A 381 6.42 -1.76 -18.26
N PHE A 382 6.06 -0.76 -17.46
CA PHE A 382 6.64 -0.56 -16.13
C PHE A 382 6.34 -1.75 -15.21
N VAL A 383 5.08 -2.19 -15.16
CA VAL A 383 4.67 -3.32 -14.33
C VAL A 383 5.30 -4.63 -14.82
N LEU A 384 5.27 -4.91 -16.13
CA LEU A 384 5.85 -6.14 -16.67
C LEU A 384 7.36 -6.23 -16.40
N ARG A 385 8.11 -5.13 -16.56
CA ARG A 385 9.54 -5.10 -16.21
C ARG A 385 9.79 -5.43 -14.75
N TYR A 386 8.92 -4.96 -13.84
CA TYR A 386 9.04 -5.28 -12.42
C TYR A 386 8.73 -6.75 -12.15
N LEU A 387 7.63 -7.27 -12.72
CA LEU A 387 7.24 -8.67 -12.55
C LEU A 387 8.28 -9.63 -13.13
N ASP A 388 8.89 -9.31 -14.27
CA ASP A 388 9.96 -10.12 -14.87
C ASP A 388 11.17 -10.28 -13.95
N GLN A 389 11.44 -9.29 -13.10
CA GLN A 389 12.57 -9.29 -12.17
C GLN A 389 12.23 -9.94 -10.81
N PHE A 390 11.02 -9.73 -10.29
CA PHE A 390 10.71 -9.99 -8.88
C PHE A 390 9.56 -10.97 -8.63
N HIS A 391 8.79 -11.32 -9.65
CA HIS A 391 7.72 -12.31 -9.51
C HIS A 391 8.28 -13.74 -9.52
N SER A 392 8.18 -14.42 -8.37
CA SER A 392 8.56 -15.81 -8.13
C SER A 392 7.37 -16.70 -7.75
N GLY A 393 6.13 -16.22 -7.93
CA GLY A 393 4.90 -16.96 -7.62
C GLY A 393 4.01 -16.28 -6.58
N GLN A 394 4.35 -15.07 -6.15
CA GLN A 394 3.53 -14.26 -5.26
C GLN A 394 2.14 -14.00 -5.86
N ARG A 395 1.17 -13.76 -4.97
CA ARG A 395 -0.11 -13.19 -5.38
C ARG A 395 0.05 -11.72 -5.74
N ILE A 396 -0.47 -11.32 -6.89
CA ILE A 396 -0.48 -9.92 -7.32
C ILE A 396 -1.78 -9.30 -6.83
N ILE A 397 -1.69 -8.40 -5.86
CA ILE A 397 -2.83 -7.63 -5.35
C ILE A 397 -2.76 -6.24 -5.98
N ILE A 398 -3.79 -5.89 -6.73
CA ILE A 398 -3.92 -4.60 -7.41
C ILE A 398 -5.03 -3.82 -6.72
N CYS A 399 -4.79 -2.57 -6.36
CA CYS A 399 -5.83 -1.67 -5.92
C CYS A 399 -5.80 -0.31 -6.63
N GLY A 400 -6.95 0.36 -6.67
CA GLY A 400 -7.07 1.68 -7.25
C GLY A 400 -8.35 2.40 -6.85
N HIS A 401 -8.26 3.72 -6.75
CA HIS A 401 -9.39 4.58 -6.43
C HIS A 401 -9.79 5.42 -7.64
N SER A 402 -11.09 5.69 -7.81
CA SER A 402 -11.61 6.57 -8.86
C SER A 402 -11.13 6.11 -10.25
N LEU A 403 -10.57 7.01 -11.07
CA LEU A 403 -9.92 6.70 -12.33
C LEU A 403 -8.88 5.58 -12.21
N GLY A 404 -8.08 5.58 -11.15
CA GLY A 404 -7.05 4.57 -10.90
C GLY A 404 -7.65 3.16 -10.78
N GLY A 405 -8.88 3.04 -10.28
CA GLY A 405 -9.59 1.76 -10.24
C GLY A 405 -9.98 1.23 -11.63
N ALA A 406 -10.36 2.12 -12.55
CA ALA A 406 -10.64 1.74 -13.94
C ALA A 406 -9.37 1.30 -14.68
N ILE A 407 -8.26 2.02 -14.48
CA ILE A 407 -6.95 1.66 -15.04
C ILE A 407 -6.45 0.33 -14.44
N ALA A 408 -6.63 0.13 -13.13
CA ALA A 408 -6.27 -1.11 -12.43
C ALA A 408 -7.03 -2.33 -12.97
N LEU A 409 -8.30 -2.19 -13.38
CA LEU A 409 -9.06 -3.25 -14.04
C LEU A 409 -8.44 -3.66 -15.38
N LEU A 410 -8.08 -2.68 -16.22
CA LEU A 410 -7.42 -2.96 -17.50
C LEU A 410 -6.03 -3.58 -17.30
N LEU A 411 -5.28 -3.12 -16.29
CA LEU A 411 -4.00 -3.71 -15.90
C LEU A 411 -4.17 -5.16 -15.48
N ALA A 412 -5.10 -5.44 -14.56
CA ALA A 412 -5.35 -6.79 -14.04
C ALA A 412 -5.71 -7.78 -15.16
N GLU A 413 -6.63 -7.40 -16.05
CA GLU A 413 -7.01 -8.25 -17.18
C GLU A 413 -5.89 -8.41 -18.21
N GLY A 414 -5.15 -7.34 -18.50
CA GLY A 414 -4.00 -7.38 -19.39
C GLY A 414 -2.87 -8.28 -18.87
N LEU A 415 -2.60 -8.26 -17.57
CA LEU A 415 -1.64 -9.16 -16.93
C LEU A 415 -2.14 -10.61 -16.97
N ARG A 416 -3.42 -10.87 -16.66
CA ARG A 416 -4.02 -12.20 -16.71
C ARG A 416 -3.93 -12.84 -18.09
N ARG A 417 -4.01 -12.03 -19.15
CA ARG A 417 -3.91 -12.47 -20.55
C ARG A 417 -2.48 -12.51 -21.11
N THR A 418 -1.47 -12.20 -20.31
CA THR A 418 -0.08 -12.27 -20.77
C THR A 418 0.30 -13.73 -21.04
N GLN A 419 0.73 -14.02 -22.26
CA GLN A 419 1.09 -15.38 -22.69
C GLN A 419 2.20 -15.95 -21.82
N ASP A 420 2.12 -17.24 -21.50
CA ASP A 420 3.07 -17.99 -20.68
C ASP A 420 3.29 -17.42 -19.26
N ARG A 421 2.40 -16.53 -18.81
CA ARG A 421 2.40 -15.96 -17.47
C ARG A 421 1.07 -16.26 -16.77
N ASN A 422 1.08 -17.22 -15.86
CA ASN A 422 -0.08 -17.57 -15.03
C ASN A 422 -0.11 -16.74 -13.74
N TYR A 423 -0.26 -15.42 -13.87
CA TYR A 423 -0.31 -14.53 -12.72
C TYR A 423 -1.57 -14.75 -11.89
N ASN A 424 -1.41 -14.92 -10.58
CA ASN A 424 -2.51 -15.02 -9.62
C ASN A 424 -2.89 -13.61 -9.15
N ILE A 425 -3.98 -13.06 -9.69
CA ILE A 425 -4.34 -11.63 -9.55
C ILE A 425 -5.61 -11.46 -8.71
N LEU A 426 -5.56 -10.53 -7.75
CA LEU A 426 -6.69 -10.05 -6.95
C LEU A 426 -6.84 -8.54 -7.11
N LEU A 427 -8.03 -8.09 -7.50
CA LEU A 427 -8.29 -6.67 -7.75
C LEU A 427 -9.28 -6.08 -6.73
N TYR A 428 -8.92 -4.94 -6.15
CA TYR A 428 -9.79 -4.12 -5.30
C TYR A 428 -9.92 -2.70 -5.86
N THR A 429 -11.14 -2.26 -6.15
CA THR A 429 -11.35 -0.89 -6.63
C THR A 429 -12.30 -0.12 -5.71
N TYR A 430 -12.07 1.19 -5.57
CA TYR A 430 -12.87 2.08 -4.72
C TYR A 430 -13.42 3.21 -5.57
N GLY A 431 -14.74 3.38 -5.64
CA GLY A 431 -15.35 4.49 -6.39
C GLY A 431 -15.03 4.51 -7.89
N ALA A 432 -14.70 3.36 -8.48
CA ALA A 432 -14.25 3.29 -9.87
C ALA A 432 -15.42 3.45 -10.88
N PRO A 433 -15.23 4.22 -11.97
CA PRO A 433 -16.19 4.31 -13.06
C PRO A 433 -16.21 3.02 -13.91
N ARG A 434 -17.20 2.90 -14.81
CA ARG A 434 -17.23 1.80 -15.80
C ARG A 434 -16.06 1.98 -16.77
N ALA A 435 -15.24 0.94 -16.95
CA ALA A 435 -14.03 1.03 -17.78
C ALA A 435 -14.20 0.42 -19.18
N ALA A 436 -15.12 -0.53 -19.34
CA ALA A 436 -15.18 -1.40 -20.50
C ALA A 436 -16.61 -1.83 -20.83
N ASP A 437 -16.77 -2.47 -21.98
CA ASP A 437 -18.06 -2.96 -22.44
C ASP A 437 -18.43 -4.35 -21.86
N ALA A 438 -19.63 -4.81 -22.19
CA ALA A 438 -20.14 -6.11 -21.76
C ALA A 438 -19.29 -7.29 -22.26
N GLU A 439 -18.74 -7.22 -23.47
CA GLU A 439 -17.90 -8.29 -24.04
C GLU A 439 -16.56 -8.41 -23.31
N PHE A 440 -15.93 -7.27 -22.97
CA PHE A 440 -14.76 -7.25 -22.09
C PHE A 440 -15.10 -7.86 -20.72
N THR A 441 -16.24 -7.46 -20.14
CA THR A 441 -16.66 -7.91 -18.81
C THR A 441 -16.86 -9.42 -18.77
N GLU A 442 -17.48 -9.99 -19.80
CA GLU A 442 -17.63 -11.44 -19.96
C GLU A 442 -16.28 -12.13 -20.14
N GLY A 443 -15.41 -11.57 -20.98
CA GLY A 443 -14.06 -12.09 -21.19
C GLY A 443 -13.19 -12.08 -19.93
N ALA A 444 -13.42 -11.12 -19.03
CA ALA A 444 -12.73 -10.95 -17.76
C ALA A 444 -13.40 -11.71 -16.60
N SER A 445 -14.50 -12.44 -16.81
CA SER A 445 -15.33 -13.05 -15.76
C SER A 445 -14.60 -13.92 -14.72
N THR A 446 -13.44 -14.51 -15.07
CA THR A 446 -12.61 -15.30 -14.14
C THR A 446 -11.70 -14.46 -13.25
N LEU A 447 -11.57 -13.15 -13.51
CA LEU A 447 -10.75 -12.24 -12.71
C LEU A 447 -11.46 -11.94 -11.39
N VAL A 448 -10.80 -12.24 -10.28
CA VAL A 448 -11.32 -11.92 -8.95
C VAL A 448 -11.22 -10.42 -8.71
N HIS A 449 -12.37 -9.74 -8.77
CA HIS A 449 -12.47 -8.30 -8.61
C HIS A 449 -13.53 -7.94 -7.56
N HIS A 450 -13.12 -7.24 -6.51
CA HIS A 450 -14.01 -6.65 -5.52
C HIS A 450 -14.10 -5.14 -5.74
N ARG A 451 -15.30 -4.66 -6.07
CA ARG A 451 -15.59 -3.26 -6.36
C ARG A 451 -16.35 -2.62 -5.21
N ILE A 452 -15.72 -1.66 -4.55
CA ILE A 452 -16.25 -0.96 -3.39
C ILE A 452 -16.90 0.34 -3.86
N VAL A 453 -18.17 0.52 -3.48
CA VAL A 453 -18.98 1.69 -3.88
C VAL A 453 -19.59 2.31 -2.65
N ASN A 454 -19.48 3.62 -2.52
CA ASN A 454 -20.27 4.38 -1.57
C ASN A 454 -21.57 4.87 -2.23
N HIS A 455 -22.70 4.76 -1.52
CA HIS A 455 -24.02 5.06 -2.09
C HIS A 455 -24.14 6.46 -2.68
N ASN A 456 -23.54 7.45 -2.01
CA ASN A 456 -23.58 8.85 -2.42
C ASN A 456 -22.40 9.23 -3.33
N ASP A 457 -21.57 8.27 -3.75
CA ASP A 457 -20.53 8.50 -4.74
C ASP A 457 -21.15 8.40 -6.15
N PRO A 458 -21.17 9.50 -6.92
CA PRO A 458 -21.73 9.48 -8.27
C PRO A 458 -20.81 8.87 -9.32
N VAL A 459 -19.50 8.74 -9.05
CA VAL A 459 -18.50 8.34 -10.06
C VAL A 459 -18.71 6.91 -10.58
N PRO A 460 -19.07 5.91 -9.75
CA PRO A 460 -19.44 4.57 -10.23
C PRO A 460 -20.65 4.54 -11.16
N SER A 461 -21.40 5.63 -11.32
CA SER A 461 -22.53 5.71 -12.27
C SER A 461 -22.11 6.16 -13.67
N VAL A 462 -20.85 6.56 -13.86
CA VAL A 462 -20.34 7.03 -15.15
C VAL A 462 -19.24 6.10 -15.70
N PRO A 463 -19.02 6.08 -17.04
CA PRO A 463 -19.98 6.47 -18.07
C PRO A 463 -21.30 5.70 -17.95
N ALA A 464 -22.40 6.32 -18.35
CA ALA A 464 -23.68 5.63 -18.44
C ALA A 464 -23.64 4.64 -19.62
N PRO A 465 -24.42 3.54 -19.58
CA PRO A 465 -24.38 2.47 -20.59
C PRO A 465 -24.52 2.95 -22.05
N TRP A 466 -25.20 4.08 -22.27
CA TRP A 466 -25.53 4.67 -23.57
C TRP A 466 -24.50 5.68 -24.11
N MET A 467 -23.47 6.05 -23.36
CA MET A 467 -22.55 7.15 -23.69
C MET A 467 -21.54 6.83 -24.83
N ASN A 468 -21.89 5.95 -25.78
CA ASN A 468 -21.03 5.46 -26.87
C ASN A 468 -21.05 6.32 -28.17
N THR A 469 -21.59 7.54 -28.17
CA THR A 469 -21.77 8.31 -29.42
C THR A 469 -20.73 9.42 -29.62
N THR A 470 -20.09 9.41 -30.78
CA THR A 470 -19.37 10.55 -31.37
C THR A 470 -20.32 11.73 -31.52
N ALA A 471 -19.88 12.93 -31.16
CA ALA A 471 -20.67 14.16 -31.19
C ALA A 471 -21.38 14.38 -32.53
N LYS A 472 -22.72 14.33 -32.51
CA LYS A 472 -23.74 14.98 -33.38
C LYS A 472 -24.95 14.06 -33.51
N LEU A 473 -25.89 14.12 -32.57
CA LEU A 473 -27.29 13.72 -32.78
C LEU A 473 -28.15 14.28 -31.64
N TRP A 474 -28.47 15.57 -31.76
CA TRP A 474 -29.53 16.19 -30.98
C TRP A 474 -30.86 15.77 -31.64
N ILE A 475 -31.58 14.81 -31.07
CA ILE A 475 -32.96 14.51 -31.47
C ILE A 475 -33.90 15.28 -30.52
N PRO A 476 -34.65 16.29 -31.00
CA PRO A 476 -35.52 17.14 -30.17
C PRO A 476 -36.58 16.38 -29.36
N GLY A 477 -36.95 15.16 -29.77
CA GLY A 477 -37.94 14.33 -29.08
C GLY A 477 -37.46 13.63 -27.80
N ALA A 478 -36.15 13.54 -27.55
CA ALA A 478 -35.64 12.98 -26.31
C ALA A 478 -35.78 13.96 -25.12
N ILE A 479 -35.78 15.27 -25.40
CA ILE A 479 -35.68 16.34 -24.41
C ILE A 479 -36.92 16.47 -23.52
N THR A 480 -38.10 16.06 -24.00
CA THR A 480 -39.37 16.19 -23.26
C THR A 480 -39.60 15.17 -22.15
N LEU A 481 -38.75 14.14 -22.02
CA LEU A 481 -38.78 13.20 -20.89
C LEU A 481 -37.91 13.64 -19.69
N PHE A 482 -37.11 14.70 -19.85
CA PHE A 482 -36.09 15.12 -18.88
C PHE A 482 -36.46 16.36 -18.05
N SER A 483 -37.66 16.91 -18.26
CA SER A 483 -38.11 18.15 -17.62
C SER A 483 -39.49 18.00 -17.00
N ALA A 484 -39.60 17.19 -15.94
CA ALA A 484 -40.75 17.24 -15.04
C ALA A 484 -40.25 17.32 -13.58
N PRO A 485 -40.58 18.40 -12.84
CA PRO A 485 -40.13 18.62 -11.47
C PRO A 485 -41.06 17.89 -10.49
N ALA A 486 -41.06 16.56 -10.54
CA ALA A 486 -41.51 15.75 -9.41
C ALA A 486 -40.26 15.25 -8.67
N PRO A 487 -40.23 15.29 -7.32
CA PRO A 487 -39.09 14.74 -6.58
C PRO A 487 -38.99 13.25 -6.94
N GLY A 488 -37.82 12.80 -7.40
CA GLY A 488 -37.60 11.42 -7.83
C GLY A 488 -37.69 11.14 -9.35
N GLY A 489 -37.44 12.13 -10.22
CA GLY A 489 -37.38 11.93 -11.67
C GLY A 489 -36.26 10.96 -12.12
N LEU A 490 -36.64 9.69 -12.33
CA LEU A 490 -35.82 8.62 -12.91
C LEU A 490 -35.27 8.99 -14.31
N LEU A 491 -33.96 9.24 -14.39
CA LEU A 491 -33.16 9.31 -15.63
C LEU A 491 -33.01 7.94 -16.33
N PHE A 492 -33.98 7.04 -16.18
CA PHE A 492 -33.93 5.68 -16.75
C PHE A 492 -34.08 5.66 -18.28
N ALA A 493 -34.70 6.69 -18.87
CA ALA A 493 -35.06 6.67 -20.28
C ALA A 493 -33.89 6.98 -21.24
N ALA A 494 -32.86 7.73 -20.81
CA ALA A 494 -31.70 8.05 -21.66
C ALA A 494 -30.87 6.80 -21.98
N GLY A 495 -30.81 5.83 -21.06
CA GLY A 495 -30.06 4.58 -21.23
C GLY A 495 -30.67 3.56 -22.16
N LEU A 496 -31.91 3.79 -22.58
CA LEU A 496 -32.66 2.84 -23.40
C LEU A 496 -32.72 3.23 -24.87
N VAL A 497 -32.32 4.45 -25.24
CA VAL A 497 -32.27 4.88 -26.65
C VAL A 497 -30.91 4.49 -27.25
N ARG A 498 -30.85 3.28 -27.83
CA ARG A 498 -29.63 2.68 -28.39
C ARG A 498 -29.38 3.13 -29.83
N LEU A 499 -28.15 3.55 -30.13
CA LEU A 499 -27.63 3.70 -31.48
C LEU A 499 -26.25 3.00 -31.59
N GLY A 500 -26.24 1.66 -31.51
CA GLY A 500 -25.09 0.80 -31.86
C GLY A 500 -23.97 0.61 -30.82
N GLY A 501 -23.39 -0.60 -30.79
CA GLY A 501 -22.26 -1.00 -29.93
C GLY A 501 -22.65 -1.69 -28.60
N ASN A 502 -21.69 -2.36 -27.95
CA ASN A 502 -21.89 -2.97 -26.63
C ASN A 502 -21.93 -1.88 -25.54
N PRO A 503 -22.78 -2.02 -24.51
CA PRO A 503 -22.89 -1.03 -23.44
C PRO A 503 -21.68 -1.10 -22.50
N TYR A 504 -21.30 0.04 -21.92
CA TYR A 504 -20.37 0.06 -20.78
C TYR A 504 -20.96 -0.74 -19.62
N GLN A 505 -20.16 -1.61 -19.00
CA GLN A 505 -20.57 -2.47 -17.90
C GLN A 505 -19.53 -2.46 -16.78
N HIS A 506 -19.99 -2.68 -15.55
CA HIS A 506 -19.10 -2.92 -14.41
C HIS A 506 -18.65 -4.38 -14.39
N HIS A 507 -17.35 -4.58 -14.26
CA HIS A 507 -16.77 -5.89 -13.93
C HIS A 507 -16.63 -6.05 -12.41
N GLY A 508 -16.69 -7.29 -11.92
CA GLY A 508 -16.42 -7.64 -10.52
C GLY A 508 -17.62 -7.59 -9.57
N GLU A 509 -17.40 -8.15 -8.39
CA GLU A 509 -18.38 -8.23 -7.33
C GLU A 509 -18.49 -6.91 -6.57
N GLN A 510 -19.69 -6.33 -6.55
CA GLN A 510 -19.94 -5.06 -5.88
C GLN A 510 -20.14 -5.25 -4.37
N HIS A 511 -19.47 -4.40 -3.58
CA HIS A 511 -19.67 -4.22 -2.15
C HIS A 511 -20.06 -2.76 -1.90
N HIS A 512 -21.29 -2.54 -1.45
CA HIS A 512 -21.92 -1.22 -1.43
C HIS A 512 -22.13 -0.72 0.01
N PHE A 513 -21.49 0.39 0.36
CA PHE A 513 -21.73 1.10 1.61
C PHE A 513 -23.04 1.87 1.52
N MET A 514 -24.03 1.44 2.31
CA MET A 514 -25.31 2.12 2.43
C MET A 514 -25.36 2.88 3.76
N PRO A 515 -25.24 4.22 3.75
CA PRO A 515 -25.39 5.01 4.96
C PRO A 515 -26.85 4.98 5.43
N ILE A 516 -27.06 4.93 6.73
CA ILE A 516 -28.39 5.02 7.36
C ILE A 516 -28.29 5.85 8.63
N MET A 517 -29.37 6.55 8.95
CA MET A 517 -29.53 7.22 10.24
C MET A 517 -30.52 6.43 11.09
N LEU A 518 -30.07 6.01 12.27
CA LEU A 518 -30.93 5.37 13.25
C LEU A 518 -31.79 6.42 13.97
N PRO A 519 -32.94 6.04 14.56
CA PRO A 519 -33.84 6.98 15.24
C PRO A 519 -33.21 7.78 16.39
N ASP A 520 -32.09 7.31 16.93
CA ASP A 520 -31.32 7.98 17.99
C ASP A 520 -30.30 9.01 17.45
N GLY A 521 -30.31 9.27 16.13
CA GLY A 521 -29.37 10.17 15.46
C GLY A 521 -28.01 9.55 15.13
N THR A 522 -27.79 8.27 15.48
CA THR A 522 -26.55 7.55 15.12
C THR A 522 -26.47 7.33 13.61
N GLN A 523 -25.36 7.72 13.00
CA GLN A 523 -25.05 7.35 11.61
C GLN A 523 -24.41 5.96 11.57
N SER A 524 -24.94 5.07 10.75
CA SER A 524 -24.37 3.76 10.41
C SER A 524 -24.04 3.70 8.92
N SER A 525 -23.22 2.72 8.54
CA SER A 525 -23.12 2.22 7.19
C SER A 525 -23.29 0.70 7.16
N VAL A 526 -24.16 0.22 6.27
CA VAL A 526 -24.34 -1.21 6.01
C VAL A 526 -23.61 -1.56 4.72
N LEU A 527 -22.62 -2.45 4.81
CA LEU A 527 -21.98 -3.02 3.63
C LEU A 527 -22.79 -4.22 3.12
N TRP A 528 -23.28 -4.15 1.89
CA TRP A 528 -24.08 -5.21 1.29
C TRP A 528 -23.99 -5.25 -0.23
N LYS A 529 -24.72 -6.20 -0.85
CA LYS A 529 -24.72 -6.45 -2.30
C LYS A 529 -26.13 -6.23 -2.87
N PRO A 530 -26.49 -4.99 -3.27
CA PRO A 530 -27.82 -4.71 -3.79
C PRO A 530 -28.05 -5.50 -5.08
N GLY A 531 -27.22 -5.29 -6.11
CA GLY A 531 -27.37 -5.92 -7.42
C GLY A 531 -28.57 -5.39 -8.22
N CYS A 532 -29.01 -4.17 -7.93
CA CYS A 532 -29.99 -3.41 -8.69
C CYS A 532 -29.39 -2.06 -9.11
N GLU A 533 -29.69 -1.64 -10.34
CA GLU A 533 -29.01 -0.51 -10.99
C GLU A 533 -29.53 0.83 -10.49
N SER A 534 -30.81 0.91 -10.10
CA SER A 534 -31.39 2.13 -9.54
C SER A 534 -30.74 2.59 -8.24
N ILE A 535 -30.27 1.65 -7.39
CA ILE A 535 -29.54 2.01 -6.16
C ILE A 535 -28.17 2.58 -6.48
N GLN A 536 -27.53 2.07 -7.54
CA GLN A 536 -26.23 2.55 -7.97
C GLN A 536 -26.32 3.94 -8.60
N GLU A 537 -27.37 4.20 -9.40
CA GLU A 537 -27.57 5.47 -10.10
C GLU A 537 -28.13 6.60 -9.21
N ALA A 538 -28.65 6.27 -8.02
CA ALA A 538 -29.22 7.24 -7.08
C ALA A 538 -28.22 8.36 -6.71
N GLY A 539 -26.95 8.02 -6.50
CA GLY A 539 -25.89 9.00 -6.19
C GLY A 539 -25.68 10.03 -7.31
N CYS A 540 -25.74 9.60 -8.56
CA CYS A 540 -25.62 10.48 -9.73
C CYS A 540 -26.85 11.38 -9.90
N ASN A 541 -28.06 10.80 -9.77
CA ASN A 541 -29.31 11.55 -9.87
C ASN A 541 -29.40 12.66 -8.81
N ARG A 542 -28.93 12.39 -7.60
CA ARG A 542 -28.87 13.39 -6.52
C ARG A 542 -27.90 14.53 -6.84
N ALA A 543 -26.71 14.20 -7.33
CA ALA A 543 -25.73 15.21 -7.73
C ALA A 543 -26.31 16.15 -8.82
N LEU A 544 -27.09 15.61 -9.76
CA LEU A 544 -27.78 16.38 -10.80
C LEU A 544 -28.90 17.28 -10.24
N GLN A 545 -29.74 16.77 -9.32
CA GLN A 545 -30.87 17.53 -8.74
C GLN A 545 -30.43 18.76 -7.94
N LEU A 546 -29.28 18.71 -7.27
CA LEU A 546 -28.77 19.82 -6.45
C LEU A 546 -28.37 21.06 -7.26
N HIS A 547 -28.25 20.95 -8.59
CA HIS A 547 -27.67 21.99 -9.44
C HIS A 547 -28.56 22.53 -10.56
N GLY A 548 -29.84 22.11 -10.61
CA GLY A 548 -30.94 22.87 -11.21
C GLY A 548 -31.01 23.00 -12.74
N ASP A 549 -29.92 22.74 -13.48
CA ASP A 549 -29.87 22.82 -14.94
C ASP A 549 -29.09 21.63 -15.55
N MET A 550 -29.40 21.26 -16.81
CA MET A 550 -28.64 20.26 -17.58
C MET A 550 -27.23 20.78 -17.89
N PRO A 551 -26.15 20.27 -17.26
CA PRO A 551 -24.81 20.80 -17.47
C PRO A 551 -24.20 20.25 -18.75
N GLU A 552 -23.30 21.02 -19.37
CA GLU A 552 -22.38 20.47 -20.37
C GLU A 552 -21.62 19.27 -19.77
N ARG A 553 -21.39 18.22 -20.57
CA ARG A 553 -20.77 16.95 -20.17
C ARG A 553 -19.49 17.14 -19.33
N ASP A 554 -18.64 18.08 -19.72
CA ASP A 554 -17.37 18.32 -19.05
C ASP A 554 -17.55 19.01 -17.70
N ASN A 555 -18.62 19.78 -17.51
CA ASN A 555 -18.94 20.40 -16.23
C ASN A 555 -19.63 19.41 -15.28
N LEU A 556 -20.46 18.51 -15.82
CA LEU A 556 -21.05 17.41 -15.06
C LEU A 556 -19.97 16.50 -14.47
N LEU A 557 -19.05 16.02 -15.32
CA LEU A 557 -17.95 15.15 -14.90
C LEU A 557 -17.07 15.81 -13.82
N LYS A 558 -16.77 17.12 -13.94
CA LYS A 558 -16.07 17.85 -12.87
C LYS A 558 -16.81 17.86 -11.54
N GLN A 559 -18.11 18.10 -11.59
CA GLN A 559 -18.94 18.19 -10.40
C GLN A 559 -19.03 16.85 -9.67
N LEU A 560 -19.17 15.73 -10.40
CA LEU A 560 -19.25 14.40 -9.79
C LEU A 560 -17.98 14.03 -9.02
N PHE A 561 -16.80 14.34 -9.58
CA PHE A 561 -15.52 13.98 -8.96
C PHE A 561 -15.11 14.96 -7.83
N GLN A 562 -15.77 16.10 -7.71
CA GLN A 562 -15.61 17.04 -6.59
C GLN A 562 -16.52 16.71 -5.39
N ALA A 563 -17.37 15.69 -5.49
CA ALA A 563 -18.25 15.30 -4.40
C ALA A 563 -17.45 14.75 -3.22
N ASN A 564 -17.65 15.30 -2.00
CA ASN A 564 -16.95 14.86 -0.78
C ASN A 564 -17.02 13.34 -0.54
N GLN A 565 -18.10 12.69 -0.99
CA GLN A 565 -18.34 11.24 -0.84
C GLN A 565 -17.51 10.36 -1.79
N HIS A 566 -16.85 10.98 -2.77
CA HIS A 566 -15.93 10.32 -3.67
C HIS A 566 -14.52 10.20 -3.06
N PHE A 567 -14.12 11.04 -2.09
CA PHE A 567 -12.74 11.05 -1.58
C PHE A 567 -12.46 9.89 -0.62
N MET A 568 -11.23 9.35 -0.68
CA MET A 568 -10.79 8.25 0.18
C MET A 568 -10.73 8.64 1.65
N THR A 569 -10.07 9.75 1.98
CA THR A 569 -9.82 10.21 3.35
C THR A 569 -11.09 10.66 4.06
N ALA A 570 -12.04 11.24 3.32
CA ALA A 570 -13.31 11.73 3.84
C ALA A 570 -14.42 10.67 3.87
N SER A 571 -14.30 9.58 3.11
CA SER A 571 -15.40 8.62 2.91
C SER A 571 -14.98 7.15 2.96
N TYR A 572 -14.24 6.65 1.96
CA TYR A 572 -13.97 5.21 1.83
C TYR A 572 -13.12 4.63 2.97
N ILE A 573 -12.06 5.31 3.41
CA ILE A 573 -11.23 4.86 4.55
C ILE A 573 -12.06 4.82 5.84
N PRO A 574 -12.74 5.92 6.25
CA PRO A 574 -13.65 5.91 7.40
C PRO A 574 -14.69 4.77 7.36
N ALA A 575 -15.34 4.56 6.21
CA ALA A 575 -16.35 3.51 6.05
C ALA A 575 -15.77 2.09 6.12
N ALA A 576 -14.61 1.87 5.51
CA ALA A 576 -13.89 0.60 5.55
C ALA A 576 -13.41 0.28 6.97
N TRP A 577 -12.82 1.25 7.68
CA TRP A 577 -12.41 1.11 9.07
C TRP A 577 -13.60 0.78 9.97
N ALA A 578 -14.70 1.52 9.83
CA ALA A 578 -15.91 1.28 10.63
C ALA A 578 -16.51 -0.11 10.36
N THR A 579 -16.44 -0.59 9.12
CA THR A 579 -16.87 -1.94 8.73
C THR A 579 -15.99 -3.01 9.35
N LEU A 580 -14.66 -2.85 9.32
CA LEU A 580 -13.74 -3.77 9.98
C LEU A 580 -14.03 -3.86 11.48
N ARG A 581 -14.16 -2.72 12.17
CA ARG A 581 -14.50 -2.68 13.61
C ARG A 581 -15.83 -3.36 13.91
N ARG A 582 -16.87 -3.05 13.13
CA ARG A 582 -18.18 -3.68 13.25
C ARG A 582 -18.09 -5.20 13.08
N TRP A 583 -17.41 -5.67 12.03
CA TRP A 583 -17.32 -7.09 11.71
C TRP A 583 -16.55 -7.87 12.79
N GLN A 584 -15.47 -7.29 13.34
CA GLN A 584 -14.78 -7.86 14.51
C GLN A 584 -15.73 -8.05 15.69
N GLN A 585 -16.51 -7.02 16.04
CA GLN A 585 -17.46 -7.10 17.15
C GLN A 585 -18.61 -8.07 16.89
N THR A 586 -19.14 -8.10 15.66
CA THR A 586 -20.19 -9.04 15.25
C THR A 586 -19.68 -10.48 15.32
N GLN A 587 -18.44 -10.74 14.91
CA GLN A 587 -17.80 -12.05 15.03
C GLN A 587 -17.63 -12.45 16.50
N GLU A 588 -17.10 -11.57 17.35
CA GLU A 588 -16.90 -11.83 18.79
C GLU A 588 -18.21 -12.08 19.55
N SER A 589 -19.26 -11.31 19.22
CA SER A 589 -20.59 -11.44 19.84
C SER A 589 -21.48 -12.52 19.22
N ASN A 590 -21.04 -13.14 18.11
CA ASN A 590 -21.86 -14.04 17.29
C ASN A 590 -23.23 -13.44 16.89
N GLY A 591 -23.22 -12.13 16.62
CA GLY A 591 -24.40 -11.35 16.25
C GLY A 591 -24.75 -11.42 14.77
N PRO A 592 -25.91 -10.89 14.35
CA PRO A 592 -26.27 -10.78 12.94
C PRO A 592 -25.43 -9.71 12.22
N LEU A 593 -25.07 -9.97 10.95
CA LEU A 593 -24.34 -9.00 10.14
C LEU A 593 -25.08 -7.68 9.98
N VAL A 594 -26.39 -7.74 9.72
CA VAL A 594 -27.30 -6.57 9.69
C VAL A 594 -28.22 -6.65 10.89
N THR A 595 -28.27 -5.59 11.69
CA THR A 595 -29.12 -5.57 12.88
C THR A 595 -30.60 -5.46 12.49
N PRO A 596 -31.55 -5.92 13.33
CA PRO A 596 -32.97 -5.81 13.03
C PRO A 596 -33.43 -4.38 12.70
N ARG A 597 -32.92 -3.37 13.42
CA ARG A 597 -33.26 -1.95 13.21
C ARG A 597 -32.80 -1.44 11.85
N GLU A 598 -31.56 -1.79 11.46
CA GLU A 598 -31.02 -1.38 10.15
C GLU A 598 -31.77 -2.09 9.02
N PHE A 599 -32.13 -3.36 9.22
CA PHE A 599 -32.94 -4.11 8.27
C PHE A 599 -34.31 -3.46 8.06
N GLU A 600 -35.05 -3.13 9.13
CA GLU A 600 -36.38 -2.54 9.03
C GLU A 600 -36.37 -1.20 8.26
N LEU A 601 -35.37 -0.35 8.51
CA LEU A 601 -35.21 0.92 7.80
C LEU A 601 -34.91 0.72 6.32
N LEU A 602 -33.97 -0.16 5.99
CA LEU A 602 -33.59 -0.44 4.61
C LEU A 602 -34.70 -1.14 3.84
N ASP A 603 -35.37 -2.11 4.47
CA ASP A 603 -36.47 -2.85 3.85
C ASP A 603 -37.65 -1.93 3.53
N LEU A 604 -37.98 -1.00 4.44
CA LEU A 604 -38.98 0.03 4.20
C LEU A 604 -38.59 0.94 3.03
N ALA A 605 -37.35 1.43 3.00
CA ALA A 605 -36.88 2.30 1.91
C ALA A 605 -36.93 1.60 0.55
N LEU A 606 -36.50 0.34 0.48
CA LEU A 606 -36.55 -0.47 -0.75
C LEU A 606 -38.00 -0.77 -1.18
N GLU A 607 -38.91 -0.98 -0.25
CA GLU A 607 -40.32 -1.19 -0.58
C GLU A 607 -40.98 0.07 -1.12
N THR A 608 -40.73 1.23 -0.50
CA THR A 608 -41.22 2.52 -0.99
C THR A 608 -40.75 2.79 -2.42
N MET A 609 -39.46 2.57 -2.69
CA MET A 609 -38.89 2.71 -4.04
C MET A 609 -39.59 1.76 -5.05
N ARG A 610 -39.85 0.51 -4.64
CA ARG A 610 -40.56 -0.47 -5.46
C ARG A 610 -41.99 -0.04 -5.75
N GLU A 611 -42.70 0.50 -4.77
CA GLU A 611 -44.06 1.03 -4.93
C GLU A 611 -44.10 2.22 -5.89
N GLN A 612 -43.11 3.10 -5.83
CA GLN A 612 -42.99 4.24 -6.74
C GLN A 612 -42.76 3.80 -8.18
N LEU A 613 -41.88 2.83 -8.42
CA LEU A 613 -41.69 2.25 -9.75
C LEU A 613 -42.98 1.58 -10.26
N ARG A 614 -43.73 0.89 -9.39
CA ARG A 614 -45.06 0.33 -9.73
C ARG A 614 -46.09 1.42 -10.04
N ASN A 615 -46.06 2.55 -9.33
CA ASN A 615 -46.94 3.69 -9.58
C ASN A 615 -46.59 4.36 -10.91
N LYS A 616 -45.31 4.59 -11.19
CA LYS A 616 -44.84 5.17 -12.46
C LYS A 616 -45.16 4.27 -13.65
N ARG A 617 -45.00 2.95 -13.49
CA ARG A 617 -45.45 1.97 -14.49
C ARG A 617 -46.95 2.09 -14.78
N ARG A 618 -47.78 2.22 -13.74
CA ARG A 618 -49.24 2.39 -13.89
C ARG A 618 -49.60 3.71 -14.59
N GLU A 619 -48.86 4.79 -14.32
CA GLU A 619 -49.02 6.09 -14.97
C GLU A 619 -48.66 6.01 -16.47
N LEU A 620 -47.49 5.45 -16.81
CA LEU A 620 -47.04 5.28 -18.20
C LEU A 620 -47.99 4.39 -19.00
N ALA A 621 -48.55 3.33 -18.39
CA ALA A 621 -49.55 2.48 -19.03
C ALA A 621 -50.87 3.21 -19.35
N ARG A 622 -51.21 4.27 -18.60
CA ARG A 622 -52.42 5.09 -18.83
C ARG A 622 -52.24 6.12 -19.94
N LEU A 623 -51.00 6.56 -20.21
CA LEU A 623 -50.67 7.57 -21.23
C LEU A 623 -50.49 6.98 -22.65
N ARG A 624 -50.88 5.71 -22.86
CA ARG A 624 -50.58 4.92 -24.06
C ARG A 624 -51.32 5.44 -25.32
N PRO A 625 -50.61 5.83 -26.40
CA PRO A 625 -51.21 6.04 -27.71
C PRO A 625 -51.54 4.70 -28.40
N ALA A 626 -52.60 4.66 -29.21
CA ALA A 626 -53.11 3.43 -29.83
C ALA A 626 -52.16 2.76 -30.86
N ASN A 627 -51.11 3.45 -31.33
CA ASN A 627 -50.27 3.00 -32.44
C ASN A 627 -48.78 2.81 -32.11
N ASP A 628 -48.36 2.86 -30.84
CA ASP A 628 -46.93 2.94 -30.55
C ASP A 628 -46.24 1.58 -30.35
N ARG A 629 -45.13 1.38 -31.07
CA ARG A 629 -44.23 0.20 -31.03
C ARG A 629 -43.19 0.32 -29.90
N GLY A 630 -43.55 0.90 -28.76
CA GLY A 630 -42.68 1.05 -27.60
C GLY A 630 -42.55 -0.23 -26.76
N TYR A 631 -41.98 -1.31 -27.32
CA TYR A 631 -41.83 -2.59 -26.62
C TYR A 631 -40.65 -2.60 -25.61
N GLU A 632 -39.67 -1.70 -25.71
CA GLU A 632 -38.42 -1.80 -24.92
C GLU A 632 -38.46 -1.16 -23.51
N HIS A 633 -39.33 -0.17 -23.26
CA HIS A 633 -39.30 0.59 -22.00
C HIS A 633 -39.99 -0.12 -20.82
N HIS A 634 -41.00 -0.95 -21.09
CA HIS A 634 -41.73 -1.68 -20.05
C HIS A 634 -40.93 -2.86 -19.47
N ASP A 635 -40.10 -3.51 -20.30
CA ASP A 635 -39.26 -4.63 -19.88
C ASP A 635 -38.14 -4.18 -18.93
N ALA A 636 -37.56 -3.00 -19.16
CA ALA A 636 -36.54 -2.41 -18.29
C ALA A 636 -37.08 -2.07 -16.89
N LEU A 637 -38.25 -1.42 -16.81
CA LEU A 637 -38.88 -1.10 -15.52
C LEU A 637 -39.29 -2.36 -14.75
N ASN A 638 -39.78 -3.40 -15.43
CA ASN A 638 -40.11 -4.67 -14.79
C ASN A 638 -38.86 -5.37 -14.26
N SER A 639 -37.80 -5.42 -15.07
CA SER A 639 -36.51 -5.99 -14.68
C SER A 639 -35.96 -5.30 -13.43
N GLU A 640 -36.13 -3.98 -13.30
CA GLU A 640 -35.65 -3.23 -12.14
C GLU A 640 -36.52 -3.45 -10.88
N ILE A 641 -37.84 -3.56 -11.03
CA ILE A 641 -38.74 -3.96 -9.94
C ILE A 641 -38.36 -5.35 -9.41
N ASP A 642 -38.04 -6.29 -10.30
CA ASP A 642 -37.64 -7.65 -9.95
C ASP A 642 -36.23 -7.68 -9.30
N ARG A 643 -35.31 -6.85 -9.80
CA ARG A 643 -33.99 -6.65 -9.17
C ARG A 643 -34.13 -6.09 -7.75
N LEU A 644 -34.99 -5.09 -7.52
CA LEU A 644 -35.25 -4.56 -6.18
C LEU A 644 -35.85 -5.61 -5.24
N HIS A 645 -36.77 -6.45 -5.74
CA HIS A 645 -37.27 -7.59 -4.96
C HIS A 645 -36.14 -8.54 -4.55
N THR A 646 -35.29 -8.90 -5.50
CA THR A 646 -34.12 -9.75 -5.26
C THR A 646 -33.15 -9.10 -4.25
N SER A 647 -32.95 -7.77 -4.33
CA SER A 647 -32.15 -7.00 -3.37
C SER A 647 -32.72 -7.10 -1.95
N ARG A 648 -34.05 -7.00 -1.79
CA ARG A 648 -34.73 -7.16 -0.50
C ARG A 648 -34.55 -8.57 0.07
N GLU A 649 -34.72 -9.61 -0.76
CA GLU A 649 -34.49 -11.00 -0.34
C GLU A 649 -33.05 -11.22 0.12
N ARG A 650 -32.06 -10.71 -0.63
CA ARG A 650 -30.65 -10.75 -0.23
C ARG A 650 -30.41 -10.04 1.10
N LEU A 651 -30.95 -8.83 1.27
CA LEU A 651 -30.84 -8.07 2.51
C LEU A 651 -31.43 -8.85 3.70
N ALA A 652 -32.57 -9.52 3.50
CA ALA A 652 -33.20 -10.36 4.54
C ALA A 652 -32.29 -11.51 4.99
N THR A 653 -31.52 -12.14 4.08
CA THR A 653 -30.55 -13.18 4.46
C THR A 653 -29.45 -12.68 5.39
N LEU A 654 -29.07 -11.39 5.30
CA LEU A 654 -27.99 -10.82 6.12
C LEU A 654 -28.35 -10.70 7.61
N ARG A 655 -29.64 -10.76 7.95
CA ARG A 655 -30.13 -10.83 9.36
C ARG A 655 -29.74 -12.13 10.04
N TRP A 656 -29.57 -13.19 9.26
CA TRP A 656 -29.27 -14.53 9.77
C TRP A 656 -27.81 -14.91 9.54
N ARG A 657 -27.09 -14.19 8.66
CA ARG A 657 -25.65 -14.38 8.45
C ARG A 657 -24.89 -14.11 9.74
N ARG A 658 -24.07 -15.08 10.14
CA ARG A 658 -23.04 -14.97 11.18
C ARG A 658 -21.69 -14.89 10.50
N LEU A 659 -20.81 -14.06 11.04
CA LEU A 659 -19.46 -13.88 10.50
C LEU A 659 -18.52 -14.90 11.10
N GLU A 660 -17.69 -15.49 10.24
CA GLU A 660 -16.56 -16.30 10.64
C GLU A 660 -15.28 -15.46 10.65
N ALA A 661 -14.21 -15.98 11.28
CA ALA A 661 -12.92 -15.29 11.32
C ALA A 661 -12.37 -14.98 9.91
N ARG A 662 -12.61 -15.86 8.93
CA ARG A 662 -12.23 -15.65 7.52
C ARG A 662 -12.97 -14.50 6.84
N ASP A 663 -14.22 -14.20 7.23
CA ASP A 663 -14.92 -13.02 6.68
C ASP A 663 -14.23 -11.73 7.14
N VAL A 664 -13.67 -11.72 8.33
CA VAL A 664 -13.00 -10.54 8.90
C VAL A 664 -11.55 -10.44 8.40
N TYR A 665 -10.79 -11.53 8.48
CA TYR A 665 -9.34 -11.53 8.30
C TYR A 665 -8.84 -12.30 7.06
N GLY A 666 -9.71 -12.96 6.32
CA GLY A 666 -9.34 -13.79 5.16
C GLY A 666 -8.33 -14.88 5.53
N SER A 667 -7.27 -15.03 4.73
CA SER A 667 -6.25 -16.07 4.93
C SER A 667 -5.51 -15.94 6.27
N GLN A 668 -5.57 -14.76 6.89
CA GLN A 668 -4.88 -14.44 8.14
C GLN A 668 -5.68 -14.85 9.39
N ALA A 669 -6.92 -15.33 9.23
CA ALA A 669 -7.77 -15.76 10.34
C ALA A 669 -7.13 -16.81 11.26
N HIS A 670 -6.26 -17.66 10.70
CA HIS A 670 -5.55 -18.72 11.43
C HIS A 670 -4.05 -18.42 11.63
N SER A 671 -3.60 -17.22 11.26
CA SER A 671 -2.19 -16.82 11.39
C SER A 671 -1.82 -16.64 12.86
N ALA A 672 -0.69 -17.22 13.27
CA ALA A 672 -0.13 -17.03 14.60
C ALA A 672 0.23 -15.57 14.88
N HIS A 673 0.45 -14.77 13.83
CA HIS A 673 0.83 -13.36 13.93
C HIS A 673 -0.38 -12.43 14.10
N LEU A 674 -1.62 -12.90 13.86
CA LEU A 674 -2.81 -12.04 13.90
C LEU A 674 -3.07 -11.48 15.30
N GLN A 675 -3.05 -12.31 16.34
CA GLN A 675 -3.39 -11.89 17.70
C GLN A 675 -2.41 -10.85 18.28
N PRO A 676 -1.07 -11.02 18.18
CA PRO A 676 -0.12 -9.97 18.55
C PRO A 676 -0.34 -8.66 17.78
N SER A 677 -0.64 -8.76 16.48
CA SER A 677 -0.88 -7.61 15.61
C SER A 677 -2.14 -6.84 16.00
N LEU A 678 -3.22 -7.56 16.32
CA LEU A 678 -4.46 -6.95 16.86
C LEU A 678 -4.23 -6.30 18.21
N LYS A 679 -3.49 -6.94 19.12
CA LYS A 679 -3.13 -6.34 20.42
C LYS A 679 -2.37 -5.03 20.24
N ARG A 680 -1.42 -4.97 19.31
CA ARG A 680 -0.70 -3.74 18.94
C ARG A 680 -1.63 -2.70 18.33
N TRP A 681 -2.47 -3.10 17.38
CA TRP A 681 -3.43 -2.23 16.73
C TRP A 681 -4.42 -1.60 17.72
N PHE A 682 -4.90 -2.38 18.69
CA PHE A 682 -5.75 -1.90 19.80
C PHE A 682 -4.99 -1.09 20.85
N SER A 683 -3.66 -0.97 20.78
CA SER A 683 -2.92 -0.08 21.67
C SER A 683 -3.24 1.39 21.37
N HIS A 684 -3.54 1.72 20.11
CA HIS A 684 -3.99 3.03 19.65
C HIS A 684 -5.41 3.34 20.13
N ARG A 685 -5.63 4.56 20.65
CA ARG A 685 -6.90 4.96 21.26
C ARG A 685 -8.05 4.92 20.25
N GLU A 686 -7.77 5.32 19.02
CA GLU A 686 -8.69 5.40 17.89
C GLU A 686 -9.32 4.02 17.62
N ASN A 687 -8.55 2.94 17.76
CA ASN A 687 -9.01 1.57 17.46
C ASN A 687 -9.80 0.91 18.60
N ARG A 688 -9.84 1.53 19.80
CA ARG A 688 -10.57 0.99 20.97
C ARG A 688 -12.04 1.40 20.99
N GLU A 689 -12.46 2.32 20.13
CA GLU A 689 -13.85 2.75 20.11
C GLU A 689 -14.79 1.57 19.80
N LEU A 690 -15.84 1.45 20.63
CA LEU A 690 -16.87 0.45 20.46
C LEU A 690 -17.84 0.91 19.38
N SER A 691 -17.96 0.14 18.30
CA SER A 691 -18.77 0.46 17.14
C SER A 691 -19.84 -0.61 16.94
N GLN A 692 -20.92 -0.58 17.75
CA GLN A 692 -22.08 -1.51 17.61
C GLN A 692 -22.80 -1.37 16.26
N VAL A 693 -22.43 -0.34 15.51
CA VAL A 693 -23.03 0.19 14.29
C VAL A 693 -21.83 0.77 13.55
N ALA A 694 -21.66 0.58 12.23
CA ALA A 694 -20.47 1.10 11.53
C ALA A 694 -20.53 2.63 11.46
N ARG A 695 -20.14 3.29 12.55
CA ARG A 695 -20.14 4.74 12.70
C ARG A 695 -18.99 5.28 11.88
N ILE A 696 -19.33 6.06 10.85
CA ILE A 696 -18.35 6.90 10.16
C ILE A 696 -17.92 7.97 11.16
N PRO A 697 -16.61 8.11 11.46
CA PRO A 697 -16.11 9.18 12.30
C PRO A 697 -16.66 10.56 11.92
N PRO A 698 -17.01 11.42 12.90
CA PRO A 698 -17.49 12.76 12.61
C PRO A 698 -16.40 13.59 11.92
N ALA A 699 -16.75 14.28 10.83
CA ALA A 699 -15.82 15.20 10.16
C ALA A 699 -15.38 16.31 11.14
N LEU A 700 -14.07 16.51 11.29
CA LEU A 700 -13.53 17.62 12.09
C LEU A 700 -13.87 18.96 11.43
N HIS A 701 -14.42 19.88 12.23
CA HIS A 701 -14.90 21.19 11.80
C HIS A 701 -13.79 22.06 11.19
N HIS A 702 -13.73 22.16 9.86
CA HIS A 702 -13.28 23.37 9.17
C HIS A 702 -14.15 23.58 7.92
N GLY A 703 -14.86 24.72 7.89
CA GLY A 703 -15.34 25.39 6.68
C GLY A 703 -16.34 24.65 5.77
N TRP A 704 -17.63 24.87 6.02
CA TRP A 704 -18.72 24.79 5.02
C TRP A 704 -18.98 23.43 4.35
N ARG A 705 -19.70 22.58 5.08
CA ARG A 705 -20.95 21.88 4.71
C ARG A 705 -21.00 20.57 5.51
N ARG A 706 -22.01 20.44 6.38
CA ARG A 706 -22.32 19.17 7.06
C ARG A 706 -22.34 18.06 6.02
N ALA A 707 -21.76 16.89 6.33
CA ALA A 707 -22.12 15.67 5.63
C ALA A 707 -23.65 15.55 5.74
N GLN A 708 -24.36 15.88 4.66
CA GLN A 708 -25.80 15.79 4.63
C GLN A 708 -26.13 14.31 4.69
N THR A 709 -26.60 13.90 5.85
CA THR A 709 -27.24 12.62 6.07
C THR A 709 -28.32 12.40 5.03
N LEU A 710 -28.42 11.15 4.57
CA LEU A 710 -29.55 10.70 3.78
C LEU A 710 -30.82 11.13 4.49
N ASP A 711 -31.57 11.97 3.79
CA ASP A 711 -33.00 11.95 3.86
C ASP A 711 -33.42 10.66 3.15
N ILE A 712 -34.08 9.76 3.87
CA ILE A 712 -34.74 8.61 3.23
C ILE A 712 -35.67 9.15 2.13
N ASP A 713 -36.15 10.39 2.25
CA ASP A 713 -36.96 11.09 1.26
C ASP A 713 -36.23 11.43 -0.07
N SER A 714 -34.93 11.15 -0.21
CA SER A 714 -34.19 11.25 -1.49
C SER A 714 -34.12 9.94 -2.28
N ILE A 715 -34.51 8.83 -1.64
CA ILE A 715 -34.80 7.53 -2.28
C ILE A 715 -36.29 7.48 -2.67
N VAL A 716 -37.12 8.31 -2.02
CA VAL A 716 -38.56 8.51 -2.23
C VAL A 716 -38.80 9.64 -3.26
#